data_AF-A0A652KWY1-F1
#
_entry.id   AF-A0A652KWY1-F1
#
_cell.length_a   1.000
_cell.length_b   1.000
_cell.length_c   1.000
_cell.angle_alpha   90.00
_cell.angle_beta   90.00
_cell.angle_gamma   90.00
#
_symmetry.space_group_name_H-M   'P 1'
#
loop_
_entity.id
_entity.type
_entity.pdbx_description
1 polymer ?
#
loop_
_entity_poly.entity_id
_entity_poly.type
_entity_poly.pdbx_seq_one_letter_code
_entity_poly.pdbx_strand_id
1 'polypeptide(L)'
;MLSRELQSKIDRLWDAFWSGGLSNPLEILEQITYLLFIRMLDVRRTSQERDAASAGAPVDSVSTPLLNERLRWSSLLDEAPQHMFATVRDEIFPLLRTYGNENPEFLGHFADARFSIPTPGLLAKVVDTLEGVPLDAVGVGGDVYEYMLGKVAKAGHNGQFWTPRHIVQLMVEMTAPQPGEVICDPACGGAGFLVAAAEYVNRNRPETPEGPARHEQAGETTFQGFDFDNTMLRIGSMNMWLHGVQSPDIRYRDSLAQNTVEDSGRYSLVLTNPPFAGSLDYDAAADDLQKVIQTKKTELLFVALVLQLLKPGGRAAVIVPDGVLFGSTKAHKELRKILVENHQIDALVKLPSGVFRPYAGVSTSILFLTKTSGRGTDSVWFYDVTADGRSLDDRRTPLLSPKKLGPTPSERLDRSEHAKNNLPDVVSRWLLRHTSERGRRPSEQSFLVSKKEIAKSGYNLSLNYYRQAHETKELARESVRLGDFSEIYGGSVAARETGPAAPSGDPDVRRRVLQPSLLASQLCPVDTLPVRKDRREPRWRLREGDIVGRDLANVRHWTILPAEYEGVQPGQGLIVIRPLENPVPSEYLVTYLSSPQAEQQIKLYSVIPRIRRADLADIRVPICEGDFEEVRTSIARLAEGQVESEKIRDQLRDARLRIFEKGSSSERRARLDEAAELSSLIAQNLRKQSEPYRIFQETYPYGIARAVRKFRHSTSPAEKHEAALQCVESLILSLGIVAHAIAANRGRQDLPEIVQWKQAVGGGGVALGHWVAVIRAVGADAKEIGDPASGLAEATTQKKGKKGLMADLSALVILRNKIRHGAGPRTRAEFDRSSEKLERLMFSSLSWCTFLARARWVHMDRLRWLPEVGKFEVSGLVLMGDHPDFEPITFQTDVPLADGSLYMLTPQNEPIQLSPFCLLEDCPTCLAPELYYPDRLTASTALLKSLDRGHELESDTVYASLRPWTQA
;
A
#
# COMPACT_ATOMS: atom_id res chain seq x y z
N MET A 1 -7.99 -13.33 22.85
CA MET A 1 -7.74 -13.77 21.46
C MET A 1 -8.25 -15.19 21.31
N LEU A 2 -9.18 -15.38 20.38
CA LEU A 2 -9.78 -16.67 20.06
C LEU A 2 -8.77 -17.72 19.59
N SER A 3 -9.01 -18.98 19.98
CA SER A 3 -8.27 -20.13 19.43
C SER A 3 -8.63 -20.33 17.95
N ARG A 4 -7.68 -20.88 17.16
CA ARG A 4 -7.93 -21.22 15.74
C ARG A 4 -9.05 -22.25 15.58
N GLU A 5 -9.18 -23.16 16.53
CA GLU A 5 -10.25 -24.16 16.53
C GLU A 5 -11.62 -23.49 16.62
N LEU A 6 -11.78 -22.54 17.54
CA LEU A 6 -13.05 -21.83 17.72
C LEU A 6 -13.37 -20.91 16.53
N GLN A 7 -12.36 -20.26 15.94
CA GLN A 7 -12.52 -19.53 14.67
C GLN A 7 -13.04 -20.45 13.55
N SER A 8 -12.46 -21.64 13.39
CA SER A 8 -12.90 -22.61 12.38
C SER A 8 -14.33 -23.09 12.62
N LYS A 9 -14.75 -23.28 13.89
CA LYS A 9 -16.15 -23.62 14.22
C LYS A 9 -17.12 -22.50 13.80
N ILE A 10 -16.78 -21.24 14.10
CA ILE A 10 -17.58 -20.08 13.68
C ILE A 10 -17.60 -19.94 12.15
N ASP A 11 -16.49 -20.26 11.47
CA ASP A 11 -16.43 -20.26 10.01
C ASP A 11 -17.41 -21.28 9.41
N ARG A 12 -17.43 -22.50 9.94
CA ARG A 12 -18.40 -23.53 9.52
C ARG A 12 -19.84 -23.16 9.83
N LEU A 13 -20.08 -22.50 10.96
CA LEU A 13 -21.40 -21.99 11.32
C LEU A 13 -21.91 -21.01 10.26
N TRP A 14 -21.06 -20.07 9.86
CA TRP A 14 -21.37 -19.08 8.84
C TRP A 14 -21.65 -19.73 7.48
N ASP A 15 -20.80 -20.67 7.06
CA ASP A 15 -20.97 -21.41 5.80
C ASP A 15 -22.26 -22.25 5.80
N ALA A 16 -22.65 -22.77 6.97
CA ALA A 16 -23.91 -23.49 7.12
C ALA A 16 -25.11 -22.59 6.84
N PHE A 17 -25.16 -21.38 7.41
CA PHE A 17 -26.21 -20.40 7.10
C PHE A 17 -26.27 -20.05 5.62
N TRP A 18 -25.10 -19.79 5.01
CA TRP A 18 -25.00 -19.45 3.58
C TRP A 18 -25.52 -20.58 2.68
N SER A 19 -25.03 -21.81 2.90
CA SER A 19 -25.47 -22.99 2.16
C SER A 19 -26.94 -23.34 2.39
N GLY A 20 -27.48 -22.94 3.55
CA GLY A 20 -28.86 -23.16 3.94
C GLY A 20 -29.86 -22.13 3.39
N GLY A 21 -29.40 -21.14 2.61
CA GLY A 21 -30.25 -20.18 1.90
C GLY A 21 -30.39 -18.80 2.55
N LEU A 22 -29.72 -18.54 3.68
CA LEU A 22 -29.61 -17.21 4.27
C LEU A 22 -28.30 -16.57 3.82
N SER A 23 -28.38 -15.59 2.90
CA SER A 23 -27.21 -14.90 2.34
C SER A 23 -26.98 -13.51 2.91
N ASN A 24 -27.91 -12.95 3.70
CA ASN A 24 -27.74 -11.65 4.32
C ASN A 24 -26.91 -11.77 5.63
N PRO A 25 -25.67 -11.22 5.68
CA PRO A 25 -24.81 -11.31 6.86
C PRO A 25 -25.42 -10.77 8.15
N LEU A 26 -26.22 -9.69 8.05
CA LEU A 26 -26.86 -9.08 9.22
C LEU A 26 -27.95 -9.99 9.79
N GLU A 27 -28.75 -10.60 8.91
CA GLU A 27 -29.79 -11.55 9.31
C GLU A 27 -29.17 -12.81 9.93
N ILE A 28 -28.05 -13.32 9.38
CA ILE A 28 -27.32 -14.44 9.97
C ILE A 28 -26.86 -14.09 11.39
N LEU A 29 -26.22 -12.92 11.57
CA LEU A 29 -25.75 -12.48 12.87
C LEU A 29 -26.92 -12.32 13.85
N GLU A 30 -28.05 -11.77 13.40
CA GLU A 30 -29.25 -11.62 14.21
C GLU A 30 -29.79 -12.98 14.69
N GLN A 31 -29.91 -13.97 13.81
CA GLN A 31 -30.35 -15.32 14.19
C GLN A 31 -29.40 -15.98 15.19
N ILE A 32 -28.08 -15.84 14.99
CA ILE A 32 -27.08 -16.34 15.93
C ILE A 32 -27.20 -15.61 17.28
N THR A 33 -27.47 -14.31 17.28
CA THR A 33 -27.64 -13.47 18.49
C THR A 33 -28.78 -14.00 19.36
N TYR A 34 -29.94 -14.35 18.78
CA TYR A 34 -31.05 -14.94 19.54
C TYR A 34 -30.69 -16.29 20.16
N LEU A 35 -30.05 -17.17 19.39
CA LEU A 35 -29.70 -18.51 19.85
C LEU A 35 -28.63 -18.46 20.95
N LEU A 36 -27.63 -17.59 20.80
CA LEU A 36 -26.64 -17.34 21.85
C LEU A 36 -27.28 -16.75 23.11
N PHE A 37 -28.28 -15.88 22.96
CA PHE A 37 -29.03 -15.32 24.09
C PHE A 37 -29.75 -16.43 24.87
N ILE A 38 -30.49 -17.31 24.18
CA ILE A 38 -31.17 -18.45 24.80
C ILE A 38 -30.18 -19.37 25.52
N ARG A 39 -29.07 -19.69 24.86
CA ARG A 39 -28.03 -20.53 25.45
C ARG A 39 -27.40 -19.89 26.69
N MET A 40 -27.13 -18.59 26.64
CA MET A 40 -26.55 -17.86 27.76
C MET A 40 -27.46 -17.87 28.99
N LEU A 41 -28.78 -17.78 28.78
CA LEU A 41 -29.75 -17.93 29.87
C LEU A 41 -29.65 -19.31 30.52
N ASP A 42 -29.50 -20.38 29.74
CA ASP A 42 -29.34 -21.74 30.27
C ASP A 42 -28.00 -21.93 31.00
N VAL A 43 -26.91 -21.36 30.48
CA VAL A 43 -25.59 -21.37 31.16
C VAL A 43 -25.67 -20.65 32.51
N ARG A 44 -26.31 -19.48 32.55
CA ARG A 44 -26.49 -18.70 33.79
C ARG A 44 -27.36 -19.47 34.79
N ARG A 45 -28.49 -20.02 34.33
CA ARG A 45 -29.37 -20.89 35.13
C ARG A 45 -28.59 -22.04 35.76
N THR A 46 -27.80 -22.75 34.96
CA THR A 46 -26.98 -23.89 35.42
C THR A 46 -25.92 -23.46 36.43
N SER A 47 -25.30 -22.29 36.24
CA SER A 47 -24.36 -21.74 37.21
C SER A 47 -25.04 -21.38 38.52
N GLN A 48 -26.21 -20.75 38.48
CA GLN A 48 -27.00 -20.41 39.67
C GLN A 48 -27.45 -21.67 40.42
N GLU A 49 -27.91 -22.70 39.70
CA GLU A 49 -28.28 -24.01 40.27
C GLU A 49 -27.07 -24.66 40.99
N ARG A 50 -25.88 -24.59 40.38
CA ARG A 50 -24.63 -25.09 40.98
C ARG A 50 -24.20 -24.29 42.21
N ASP A 51 -24.28 -22.97 42.16
CA ASP A 51 -23.92 -22.08 43.26
C ASP A 51 -24.89 -22.24 44.44
N ALA A 52 -26.18 -22.33 44.16
CA ALA A 52 -27.23 -22.56 45.15
C ALA A 52 -27.10 -23.95 45.80
N ALA A 53 -26.82 -25.00 45.01
CA ALA A 53 -26.53 -26.34 45.53
C ALA A 53 -25.29 -26.36 46.42
N SER A 54 -24.26 -25.57 46.08
CA SER A 54 -23.04 -25.43 46.87
C SER A 54 -23.25 -24.61 48.15
N ALA A 55 -24.17 -23.64 48.13
CA ALA A 55 -24.50 -22.76 49.25
C ALA A 55 -25.65 -23.29 50.15
N GLY A 56 -26.30 -24.40 49.78
CA GLY A 56 -27.47 -24.93 50.49
C GLY A 56 -28.71 -24.02 50.43
N ALA A 57 -28.78 -23.12 49.45
CA ALA A 57 -29.88 -22.16 49.29
C ALA A 57 -30.87 -22.65 48.21
N PRO A 58 -32.17 -22.35 48.33
CA PRO A 58 -33.11 -22.60 47.25
C PRO A 58 -32.74 -21.76 46.02
N VAL A 59 -32.80 -22.39 44.84
CA VAL A 59 -32.63 -21.67 43.55
C VAL A 59 -33.85 -20.76 43.37
N ASP A 60 -33.63 -19.47 43.31
CA ASP A 60 -34.71 -18.51 43.09
C ASP A 60 -35.25 -18.66 41.65
N SER A 61 -36.43 -19.25 41.50
CA SER A 61 -37.06 -19.49 40.20
C SER A 61 -37.41 -18.19 39.45
N VAL A 62 -37.39 -17.04 40.14
CA VAL A 62 -37.78 -15.74 39.60
C VAL A 62 -36.70 -15.11 38.71
N SER A 63 -35.42 -15.50 38.84
CA SER A 63 -34.33 -14.77 38.15
C SER A 63 -34.13 -15.08 36.66
N THR A 64 -34.76 -16.14 36.13
CA THR A 64 -34.70 -16.52 34.70
C THR A 64 -36.04 -17.12 34.22
N PRO A 65 -37.13 -16.34 34.18
CA PRO A 65 -38.49 -16.85 33.94
C PRO A 65 -38.72 -17.38 32.51
N LEU A 66 -37.78 -17.12 31.60
CA LEU A 66 -37.88 -17.44 30.17
C LEU A 66 -37.84 -18.94 29.82
N LEU A 67 -37.23 -19.79 30.65
CA LEU A 67 -36.99 -21.19 30.32
C LEU A 67 -37.64 -22.08 31.40
N ASN A 68 -38.83 -22.63 31.10
CA ASN A 68 -39.28 -23.83 31.80
C ASN A 68 -38.31 -24.99 31.47
N GLU A 69 -38.36 -26.11 32.22
CA GLU A 69 -37.41 -27.21 32.01
C GLU A 69 -37.39 -27.72 30.56
N ARG A 70 -38.55 -27.73 29.88
CA ARG A 70 -38.67 -28.18 28.48
C ARG A 70 -37.99 -27.27 27.47
N LEU A 71 -37.92 -25.96 27.74
CA LEU A 71 -37.38 -24.97 26.81
C LEU A 71 -35.89 -24.69 27.01
N ARG A 72 -35.24 -25.36 27.98
CA ARG A 72 -33.81 -25.23 28.23
C ARG A 72 -33.00 -25.64 27.00
N TRP A 73 -31.86 -25.00 26.80
CA TRP A 73 -30.96 -25.31 25.69
C TRP A 73 -30.53 -26.78 25.71
N SER A 74 -30.22 -27.31 26.90
CA SER A 74 -29.97 -28.74 27.11
C SER A 74 -31.09 -29.66 26.61
N SER A 75 -32.37 -29.31 26.83
CA SER A 75 -33.51 -30.11 26.36
C SER A 75 -33.69 -30.04 24.84
N LEU A 76 -33.36 -28.90 24.21
CA LEU A 76 -33.42 -28.78 22.75
C LEU A 76 -32.45 -29.74 22.06
N LEU A 77 -31.26 -30.00 22.66
CA LEU A 77 -30.24 -30.89 22.09
C LEU A 77 -30.72 -32.35 21.95
N ASP A 78 -31.65 -32.78 22.81
CA ASP A 78 -32.20 -34.14 22.81
C ASP A 78 -33.44 -34.29 21.90
N GLU A 79 -33.98 -33.20 21.35
CA GLU A 79 -35.16 -33.23 20.47
C GLU A 79 -34.80 -33.58 19.01
N ALA A 80 -35.72 -34.29 18.34
CA ALA A 80 -35.63 -34.51 16.90
C ALA A 80 -35.68 -33.15 16.14
N PRO A 81 -34.92 -32.97 15.03
CA PRO A 81 -34.82 -31.67 14.35
C PRO A 81 -36.15 -31.00 14.01
N GLN A 82 -37.17 -31.77 13.60
CA GLN A 82 -38.49 -31.19 13.29
C GLN A 82 -39.20 -30.64 14.54
N HIS A 83 -39.08 -31.31 15.68
CA HIS A 83 -39.65 -30.87 16.94
C HIS A 83 -38.91 -29.65 17.47
N MET A 84 -37.58 -29.68 17.52
CA MET A 84 -36.74 -28.53 17.90
C MET A 84 -37.10 -27.29 17.07
N PHE A 85 -37.30 -27.45 15.76
CA PHE A 85 -37.68 -26.35 14.87
C PHE A 85 -39.04 -25.75 15.23
N ALA A 86 -40.04 -26.57 15.54
CA ALA A 86 -41.33 -26.10 16.01
C ALA A 86 -41.22 -25.43 17.39
N THR A 87 -40.51 -26.03 18.34
CA THR A 87 -40.28 -25.48 19.69
C THR A 87 -39.61 -24.10 19.63
N VAL A 88 -38.55 -23.96 18.84
CA VAL A 88 -37.84 -22.66 18.70
C VAL A 88 -38.75 -21.62 18.05
N ARG A 89 -39.41 -21.95 16.94
CA ARG A 89 -40.25 -21.00 16.18
C ARG A 89 -41.51 -20.57 16.93
N ASP A 90 -42.23 -21.53 17.51
CA ASP A 90 -43.61 -21.36 17.98
C ASP A 90 -43.71 -21.17 19.50
N GLU A 91 -42.68 -21.54 20.27
CA GLU A 91 -42.66 -21.35 21.73
C GLU A 91 -41.59 -20.34 22.15
N ILE A 92 -40.32 -20.53 21.75
CA ILE A 92 -39.20 -19.70 22.24
C ILE A 92 -39.23 -18.27 21.68
N PHE A 93 -39.39 -18.08 20.37
CA PHE A 93 -39.41 -16.73 19.78
C PHE A 93 -40.58 -15.85 20.28
N PRO A 94 -41.81 -16.38 20.45
CA PRO A 94 -42.88 -15.65 21.14
C PRO A 94 -42.54 -15.25 22.59
N LEU A 95 -41.83 -16.10 23.33
CA LEU A 95 -41.35 -15.77 24.68
C LEU A 95 -40.29 -14.69 24.67
N LEU A 96 -39.33 -14.72 23.73
CA LEU A 96 -38.34 -13.66 23.56
C LEU A 96 -38.99 -12.29 23.32
N ARG A 97 -40.06 -12.25 22.51
CA ARG A 97 -40.82 -11.01 22.27
C ARG A 97 -41.54 -10.53 23.54
N THR A 98 -42.18 -11.43 24.27
CA THR A 98 -42.84 -11.11 25.54
C THR A 98 -41.84 -10.54 26.56
N TYR A 99 -40.70 -11.21 26.70
CA TYR A 99 -39.65 -10.78 27.62
C TYR A 99 -39.00 -9.46 27.22
N GLY A 100 -38.85 -9.21 25.90
CA GLY A 100 -38.43 -7.91 25.39
C GLY A 100 -39.42 -6.79 25.73
N ASN A 101 -40.73 -7.06 25.67
CA ASN A 101 -41.77 -6.10 26.08
C ASN A 101 -41.78 -5.84 27.60
N GLU A 102 -41.50 -6.86 28.41
CA GLU A 102 -41.47 -6.75 29.88
C GLU A 102 -40.19 -6.06 30.40
N ASN A 103 -39.10 -6.08 29.62
CA ASN A 103 -37.79 -5.51 30.00
C ASN A 103 -37.31 -4.50 28.95
N PRO A 104 -38.03 -3.39 28.72
CA PRO A 104 -37.79 -2.49 27.59
C PRO A 104 -36.43 -1.80 27.64
N GLU A 105 -35.87 -1.55 28.83
CA GLU A 105 -34.59 -0.86 29.01
C GLU A 105 -33.38 -1.70 28.58
N PHE A 106 -33.47 -3.03 28.70
CA PHE A 106 -32.37 -3.95 28.42
C PHE A 106 -32.60 -4.78 27.15
N LEU A 107 -33.84 -5.22 26.92
CA LEU A 107 -34.22 -6.15 25.85
C LEU A 107 -35.39 -5.66 25.03
N GLY A 108 -35.77 -4.38 25.11
CA GLY A 108 -36.83 -3.81 24.27
C GLY A 108 -36.63 -4.11 22.79
N HIS A 109 -35.37 -4.21 22.35
CA HIS A 109 -35.01 -4.57 20.98
C HIS A 109 -35.39 -5.99 20.59
N PHE A 110 -35.71 -6.90 21.52
CA PHE A 110 -36.18 -8.26 21.23
C PHE A 110 -37.70 -8.34 20.98
N ALA A 111 -38.45 -7.26 21.23
CA ALA A 111 -39.93 -7.23 21.11
C ALA A 111 -40.45 -7.59 19.71
N ASP A 112 -39.67 -7.35 18.66
CA ASP A 112 -40.00 -7.63 17.27
C ASP A 112 -39.22 -8.83 16.70
N ALA A 113 -38.60 -9.67 17.54
CA ALA A 113 -37.79 -10.79 17.11
C ALA A 113 -38.49 -11.73 16.11
N ARG A 114 -37.80 -12.04 15.02
CA ARG A 114 -38.29 -12.91 13.92
C ARG A 114 -37.36 -14.11 13.73
N PHE A 115 -37.97 -15.28 13.64
CA PHE A 115 -37.27 -16.52 13.32
C PHE A 115 -37.18 -16.67 11.80
N SER A 116 -35.96 -16.66 11.27
CA SER A 116 -35.69 -16.69 9.82
C SER A 116 -34.99 -17.97 9.35
N ILE A 117 -34.64 -18.90 10.24
CA ILE A 117 -33.92 -20.12 9.84
C ILE A 117 -34.84 -21.01 8.97
N PRO A 118 -34.47 -21.31 7.71
CA PRO A 118 -35.40 -21.89 6.74
C PRO A 118 -35.69 -23.38 6.93
N THR A 119 -34.80 -24.16 7.55
CA THR A 119 -34.95 -25.62 7.64
C THR A 119 -34.62 -26.18 9.02
N PRO A 120 -35.30 -27.28 9.44
CA PRO A 120 -34.98 -28.02 10.67
C PRO A 120 -33.54 -28.51 10.73
N GLY A 121 -33.01 -29.00 9.61
CA GLY A 121 -31.64 -29.52 9.53
C GLY A 121 -30.58 -28.44 9.75
N LEU A 122 -30.81 -27.22 9.22
CA LEU A 122 -29.92 -26.09 9.47
C LEU A 122 -29.96 -25.67 10.94
N LEU A 123 -31.15 -25.55 11.54
CA LEU A 123 -31.29 -25.20 12.95
C LEU A 123 -30.52 -26.18 13.84
N ALA A 124 -30.73 -27.49 13.65
CA ALA A 124 -30.06 -28.51 14.46
C ALA A 124 -28.52 -28.40 14.35
N LYS A 125 -27.99 -28.19 13.14
CA LYS A 125 -26.56 -27.97 12.92
C LYS A 125 -26.04 -26.70 13.59
N VAL A 126 -26.80 -25.61 13.56
CA VAL A 126 -26.46 -24.34 14.21
C VAL A 126 -26.42 -24.51 15.73
N VAL A 127 -27.45 -25.13 16.31
CA VAL A 127 -27.55 -25.39 17.76
C VAL A 127 -26.38 -26.28 18.22
N ASP A 128 -26.10 -27.38 17.53
CA ASP A 128 -24.96 -28.27 17.84
C ASP A 128 -23.61 -27.53 17.75
N THR A 129 -23.42 -26.71 16.71
CA THR A 129 -22.18 -25.93 16.56
C THR A 129 -22.04 -24.88 17.68
N LEU A 130 -23.14 -24.21 18.04
CA LEU A 130 -23.15 -23.24 19.12
C LEU A 130 -22.90 -23.90 20.47
N GLU A 131 -23.34 -25.14 20.70
CA GLU A 131 -23.06 -25.88 21.94
C GLU A 131 -21.55 -26.08 22.18
N GLY A 132 -20.77 -26.23 21.10
CA GLY A 132 -19.31 -26.33 21.18
C GLY A 132 -18.57 -25.04 21.58
N VAL A 133 -19.28 -23.93 21.85
CA VAL A 133 -18.69 -22.64 22.25
C VAL A 133 -18.65 -22.52 23.78
N PRO A 134 -17.52 -22.29 24.44
CA PRO A 134 -17.47 -22.17 25.91
C PRO A 134 -17.89 -20.75 26.35
N LEU A 135 -19.19 -20.54 26.52
CA LEU A 135 -19.77 -19.24 26.90
C LEU A 135 -19.58 -18.90 28.38
N ASP A 136 -19.27 -19.88 29.22
CA ASP A 136 -18.98 -19.76 30.65
C ASP A 136 -17.54 -19.28 30.93
N ALA A 137 -16.64 -19.40 29.95
CA ALA A 137 -15.27 -18.92 30.06
C ALA A 137 -15.19 -17.40 29.94
N VAL A 138 -14.56 -16.75 30.92
CA VAL A 138 -14.41 -15.29 31.00
C VAL A 138 -13.84 -14.73 29.70
N GLY A 139 -14.58 -13.79 29.09
CA GLY A 139 -14.18 -13.07 27.89
C GLY A 139 -14.29 -13.86 26.58
N VAL A 140 -14.52 -15.18 26.61
CA VAL A 140 -14.59 -16.00 25.37
C VAL A 140 -15.86 -15.72 24.58
N GLY A 141 -17.01 -15.59 25.26
CA GLY A 141 -18.29 -15.26 24.60
C GLY A 141 -18.23 -13.93 23.84
N GLY A 142 -17.66 -12.90 24.45
CA GLY A 142 -17.42 -11.60 23.83
C GLY A 142 -16.45 -11.66 22.64
N ASP A 143 -15.30 -12.33 22.82
CA ASP A 143 -14.30 -12.54 21.76
C ASP A 143 -14.92 -13.23 20.52
N VAL A 144 -15.75 -14.27 20.73
CA VAL A 144 -16.49 -14.99 19.67
C VAL A 144 -17.43 -14.05 18.92
N TYR A 145 -18.20 -13.25 19.65
CA TYR A 145 -19.17 -12.32 19.07
C TYR A 145 -18.50 -11.23 18.25
N GLU A 146 -17.40 -10.68 18.74
CA GLU A 146 -16.57 -9.70 18.05
C GLU A 146 -15.94 -10.23 16.75
N TYR A 147 -15.56 -11.52 16.73
CA TYR A 147 -15.12 -12.16 15.50
C TYR A 147 -16.24 -12.28 14.46
N MET A 148 -17.46 -12.58 14.89
CA MET A 148 -18.64 -12.62 13.99
C MET A 148 -19.00 -11.22 13.47
N LEU A 149 -18.95 -10.19 14.33
CA LEU A 149 -19.11 -8.79 13.91
C LEU A 149 -18.07 -8.40 12.85
N GLY A 150 -16.82 -8.82 13.04
CA GLY A 150 -15.75 -8.62 12.06
C GLY A 150 -16.02 -9.27 10.70
N LYS A 151 -16.79 -10.36 10.64
CA LYS A 151 -17.21 -11.00 9.38
C LYS A 151 -18.33 -10.23 8.69
N VAL A 152 -19.36 -9.81 9.43
CA VAL A 152 -20.43 -8.94 8.90
C VAL A 152 -19.80 -7.70 8.27
N ALA A 153 -18.86 -7.09 8.99
CA ALA A 153 -18.14 -5.93 8.52
C ALA A 153 -17.43 -6.24 7.17
N LYS A 154 -16.62 -7.30 7.07
CA LYS A 154 -15.94 -7.66 5.81
C LYS A 154 -16.87 -7.93 4.62
N ALA A 155 -18.11 -8.36 4.86
CA ALA A 155 -19.07 -8.66 3.81
C ALA A 155 -19.65 -7.41 3.11
N GLY A 156 -19.38 -6.20 3.61
CA GLY A 156 -19.48 -4.96 2.82
C GLY A 156 -20.90 -4.49 2.46
N HIS A 157 -21.95 -5.01 3.10
CA HIS A 157 -23.33 -4.63 2.79
C HIS A 157 -23.87 -3.51 3.71
N ASN A 158 -24.62 -2.56 3.11
CA ASN A 158 -25.50 -1.55 3.72
C ASN A 158 -24.93 -0.23 4.28
N GLY A 159 -23.74 0.23 3.87
CA GLY A 159 -23.32 1.62 4.17
C GLY A 159 -23.15 1.98 5.66
N GLN A 160 -23.17 0.98 6.54
CA GLN A 160 -22.90 1.11 7.97
C GLN A 160 -21.38 1.00 8.18
N PHE A 161 -20.78 2.07 8.72
CA PHE A 161 -19.34 2.18 8.91
C PHE A 161 -18.92 1.55 10.25
N TRP A 162 -18.22 0.42 10.20
CA TRP A 162 -17.67 -0.20 11.40
C TRP A 162 -16.34 0.46 11.79
N THR A 163 -16.20 0.81 13.07
CA THR A 163 -14.93 1.34 13.61
C THR A 163 -13.96 0.18 13.88
N PRO A 164 -12.74 0.16 13.32
CA PRO A 164 -11.78 -0.90 13.60
C PRO A 164 -11.42 -0.97 15.09
N ARG A 165 -11.41 -2.18 15.66
CA ARG A 165 -11.19 -2.40 17.11
C ARG A 165 -9.92 -1.76 17.65
N HIS A 166 -8.82 -1.75 16.89
CA HIS A 166 -7.57 -1.11 17.34
C HIS A 166 -7.64 0.42 17.41
N ILE A 167 -8.54 1.05 16.65
CA ILE A 167 -8.81 2.50 16.73
C ILE A 167 -9.75 2.79 17.91
N VAL A 168 -10.76 1.94 18.12
CA VAL A 168 -11.61 1.99 19.32
C VAL A 168 -10.75 1.93 20.58
N GLN A 169 -9.86 0.93 20.65
CA GLN A 169 -8.91 0.78 21.75
C GLN A 169 -8.02 2.01 21.89
N LEU A 170 -7.49 2.58 20.79
CA LEU A 170 -6.65 3.78 20.87
C LEU A 170 -7.38 4.92 21.59
N MET A 171 -8.64 5.18 21.21
CA MET A 171 -9.45 6.23 21.83
C MET A 171 -9.73 5.96 23.31
N VAL A 172 -10.04 4.72 23.66
CA VAL A 172 -10.25 4.30 25.06
C VAL A 172 -8.97 4.44 25.90
N GLU A 173 -7.83 3.96 25.40
CA GLU A 173 -6.53 4.06 26.09
C GLU A 173 -6.13 5.54 26.31
N MET A 174 -6.38 6.40 25.33
CA MET A 174 -6.06 7.83 25.45
C MET A 174 -7.03 8.59 26.38
N THR A 175 -8.30 8.19 26.44
CA THR A 175 -9.29 8.82 27.32
C THR A 175 -9.32 8.24 28.73
N ALA A 176 -8.75 7.04 28.92
CA ALA A 176 -8.60 6.36 30.20
C ALA A 176 -9.87 6.41 31.08
N PRO A 177 -10.97 5.73 30.70
CA PRO A 177 -12.20 5.74 31.47
C PRO A 177 -11.99 5.22 32.90
N GLN A 178 -12.68 5.83 33.86
CA GLN A 178 -12.55 5.54 35.28
C GLN A 178 -13.81 4.89 35.85
N PRO A 179 -13.70 4.09 36.93
CA PRO A 179 -14.86 3.62 37.69
C PRO A 179 -15.77 4.78 38.12
N GLY A 180 -17.10 4.58 38.05
CA GLY A 180 -18.11 5.57 38.42
C GLY A 180 -18.36 6.68 37.38
N GLU A 181 -17.71 6.64 36.22
CA GLU A 181 -18.04 7.54 35.11
C GLU A 181 -19.35 7.14 34.39
N VAL A 182 -20.05 8.12 33.85
CA VAL A 182 -21.18 7.90 32.93
C VAL A 182 -20.64 8.08 31.52
N ILE A 183 -20.62 7.00 30.74
CA ILE A 183 -20.00 6.89 29.42
C ILE A 183 -21.08 6.75 28.36
N CYS A 184 -21.01 7.57 27.31
CA CYS A 184 -22.00 7.55 26.23
C CYS A 184 -21.36 7.38 24.84
N ASP A 185 -22.07 6.67 23.97
CA ASP A 185 -21.87 6.70 22.53
C ASP A 185 -23.20 7.07 21.81
N PRO A 186 -23.34 8.32 21.29
CA PRO A 186 -24.55 8.77 20.61
C PRO A 186 -24.76 8.20 19.19
N ALA A 187 -23.86 7.36 18.70
CA ALA A 187 -23.98 6.63 17.43
C ALA A 187 -23.33 5.25 17.59
N CYS A 188 -23.90 4.44 18.49
CA CYS A 188 -23.18 3.31 19.08
C CYS A 188 -22.99 2.11 18.17
N GLY A 189 -23.82 1.92 17.15
CA GLY A 189 -23.81 0.71 16.32
C GLY A 189 -23.83 -0.54 17.19
N GLY A 190 -22.91 -1.48 16.93
CA GLY A 190 -22.69 -2.68 17.75
C GLY A 190 -22.03 -2.45 19.13
N ALA A 191 -22.05 -1.23 19.67
CA ALA A 191 -21.55 -0.84 20.99
C ALA A 191 -20.04 -1.04 21.23
N GLY A 192 -19.22 -1.06 20.17
CA GLY A 192 -17.78 -1.36 20.27
C GLY A 192 -17.00 -0.42 21.21
N PHE A 193 -17.31 0.88 21.24
CA PHE A 193 -16.69 1.82 22.17
C PHE A 193 -17.07 1.55 23.63
N LEU A 194 -18.33 1.22 23.90
CA LEU A 194 -18.82 0.93 25.24
C LEU A 194 -18.22 -0.38 25.77
N VAL A 195 -18.14 -1.41 24.93
CA VAL A 195 -17.46 -2.67 25.25
C VAL A 195 -16.00 -2.43 25.60
N ALA A 196 -15.26 -1.72 24.74
CA ALA A 196 -13.84 -1.45 24.98
C ALA A 196 -13.62 -0.60 26.25
N ALA A 197 -14.51 0.35 26.54
CA ALA A 197 -14.46 1.12 27.77
C ALA A 197 -14.72 0.24 29.01
N ALA A 198 -15.68 -0.68 28.95
CA ALA A 198 -15.95 -1.64 30.02
C ALA A 198 -14.76 -2.59 30.26
N GLU A 199 -14.17 -3.12 29.18
CA GLU A 199 -12.95 -3.93 29.25
C GLU A 199 -11.80 -3.15 29.91
N TYR A 200 -11.60 -1.88 29.54
CA TYR A 200 -10.57 -1.02 30.12
C TYR A 200 -10.80 -0.78 31.62
N VAL A 201 -12.02 -0.42 32.02
CA VAL A 201 -12.35 -0.18 33.42
C VAL A 201 -12.11 -1.44 34.24
N ASN A 202 -12.58 -2.60 33.77
CA ASN A 202 -12.39 -3.87 34.47
C ASN A 202 -10.91 -4.25 34.60
N ARG A 203 -10.12 -4.09 33.54
CA ARG A 203 -8.68 -4.40 33.54
C ARG A 203 -7.87 -3.49 34.47
N ASN A 204 -8.30 -2.25 34.68
CA ASN A 204 -7.59 -1.25 35.47
C ASN A 204 -8.21 -1.00 36.86
N ARG A 205 -9.17 -1.84 37.30
CA ARG A 205 -9.71 -1.76 38.66
C ARG A 205 -8.65 -2.14 39.70
N PRO A 206 -8.51 -1.40 40.81
CA PRO A 206 -7.63 -1.78 41.90
C PRO A 206 -8.07 -3.12 42.52
N GLU A 207 -7.12 -4.02 42.80
CA GLU A 207 -7.41 -5.22 43.58
C GLU A 207 -7.82 -4.84 45.02
N THR A 208 -8.97 -5.33 45.48
CA THR A 208 -9.41 -5.15 46.86
C THR A 208 -9.10 -6.41 47.70
N PRO A 209 -8.82 -6.27 49.02
CA PRO A 209 -8.48 -7.41 49.89
C PRO A 209 -9.55 -8.52 49.99
N GLU A 210 -10.78 -8.23 49.58
CA GLU A 210 -11.94 -9.14 49.63
C GLU A 210 -12.05 -10.04 48.38
N GLY A 211 -11.04 -10.05 47.50
CA GLY A 211 -11.08 -10.72 46.21
C GLY A 211 -11.74 -9.86 45.12
N PRO A 212 -12.01 -10.40 43.91
CA PRO A 212 -12.85 -9.70 42.94
C PRO A 212 -14.24 -9.52 43.57
N ALA A 213 -14.49 -8.35 44.13
CA ALA A 213 -15.75 -8.02 44.76
C ALA A 213 -16.90 -8.35 43.80
N ARG A 214 -17.84 -9.18 44.26
CA ARG A 214 -19.13 -9.37 43.60
C ARG A 214 -19.74 -7.99 43.35
N HIS A 215 -20.29 -7.83 42.16
CA HIS A 215 -20.87 -6.67 41.48
C HIS A 215 -21.50 -5.49 42.26
N GLU A 216 -21.66 -5.49 43.58
CA GLU A 216 -22.74 -4.72 44.22
C GLU A 216 -22.36 -3.58 45.18
N GLN A 217 -21.09 -3.20 45.38
CA GLN A 217 -20.79 -2.10 46.34
C GLN A 217 -19.87 -1.00 45.80
N ALA A 218 -20.49 0.19 45.63
CA ALA A 218 -19.96 1.53 45.35
C ALA A 218 -19.53 1.87 43.89
N GLY A 219 -20.45 2.53 43.16
CA GLY A 219 -20.16 3.36 41.98
C GLY A 219 -20.06 2.62 40.65
N GLU A 220 -21.14 1.97 40.22
CA GLU A 220 -21.17 1.32 38.90
C GLU A 220 -20.97 2.36 37.78
N THR A 221 -19.97 2.13 36.93
CA THR A 221 -19.82 2.85 35.66
C THR A 221 -21.06 2.59 34.81
N THR A 222 -21.75 3.64 34.38
CA THR A 222 -22.94 3.52 33.54
C THR A 222 -22.56 3.65 32.08
N PHE A 223 -23.01 2.71 31.24
CA PHE A 223 -22.79 2.72 29.81
C PHE A 223 -24.10 2.99 29.09
N GLN A 224 -24.13 4.06 28.29
CA GLN A 224 -25.31 4.45 27.52
C GLN A 224 -24.99 4.52 26.02
N GLY A 225 -25.87 4.00 25.18
CA GLY A 225 -25.69 3.95 23.74
C GLY A 225 -26.96 4.31 23.00
N PHE A 226 -26.81 5.08 21.92
CA PHE A 226 -27.92 5.48 21.07
C PHE A 226 -27.65 5.11 19.62
N ASP A 227 -28.65 4.55 18.96
CA ASP A 227 -28.64 4.27 17.52
C ASP A 227 -30.08 4.34 16.97
N PHE A 228 -30.24 4.59 15.67
CA PHE A 228 -31.54 4.63 15.01
C PHE A 228 -31.89 3.31 14.31
N ASP A 229 -30.98 2.34 14.27
CA ASP A 229 -31.24 1.00 13.71
C ASP A 229 -31.46 -0.02 14.84
N ASN A 230 -32.69 -0.53 14.95
CA ASN A 230 -33.05 -1.58 15.93
C ASN A 230 -32.19 -2.85 15.82
N THR A 231 -31.70 -3.17 14.62
CA THR A 231 -30.78 -4.30 14.41
C THR A 231 -29.47 -4.05 15.14
N MET A 232 -28.92 -2.84 15.02
CA MET A 232 -27.69 -2.43 15.71
C MET A 232 -27.89 -2.39 17.22
N LEU A 233 -29.03 -1.89 17.69
CA LEU A 233 -29.34 -1.84 19.12
C LEU A 233 -29.41 -3.25 19.74
N ARG A 234 -30.02 -4.21 19.04
CA ARG A 234 -30.06 -5.62 19.46
C ARG A 234 -28.67 -6.22 19.54
N ILE A 235 -27.87 -6.01 18.50
CA ILE A 235 -26.47 -6.47 18.42
C ILE A 235 -25.63 -5.83 19.54
N GLY A 236 -25.74 -4.52 19.73
CA GLY A 236 -24.99 -3.77 20.74
C GLY A 236 -25.35 -4.18 22.16
N SER A 237 -26.64 -4.37 22.45
CA SER A 237 -27.12 -4.86 23.75
C SER A 237 -26.55 -6.25 24.05
N MET A 238 -26.59 -7.15 23.07
CA MET A 238 -26.00 -8.49 23.23
C MET A 238 -24.47 -8.42 23.38
N ASN A 239 -23.80 -7.57 22.60
CA ASN A 239 -22.35 -7.42 22.66
C ASN A 239 -21.91 -6.97 24.07
N MET A 240 -22.57 -5.97 24.63
CA MET A 240 -22.35 -5.50 25.99
C MET A 240 -22.57 -6.62 27.02
N TRP A 241 -23.64 -7.40 26.86
CA TRP A 241 -23.96 -8.46 27.81
C TRP A 241 -22.96 -9.62 27.78
N LEU A 242 -22.53 -10.04 26.58
CA LEU A 242 -21.49 -11.06 26.38
C LEU A 242 -20.12 -10.64 26.91
N HIS A 243 -19.87 -9.34 27.04
CA HIS A 243 -18.68 -8.78 27.69
C HIS A 243 -18.89 -8.49 29.19
N GLY A 244 -19.98 -9.01 29.78
CA GLY A 244 -20.22 -8.99 31.23
C GLY A 244 -20.88 -7.71 31.76
N VAL A 245 -21.38 -6.83 30.89
CA VAL A 245 -22.15 -5.65 31.32
C VAL A 245 -23.61 -6.06 31.49
N GLN A 246 -24.11 -6.07 32.73
CA GLN A 246 -25.41 -6.65 33.05
C GLN A 246 -26.61 -5.73 32.76
N SER A 247 -26.42 -4.41 32.83
CA SER A 247 -27.49 -3.43 32.58
C SER A 247 -26.99 -2.27 31.69
N PRO A 248 -26.55 -2.55 30.45
CA PRO A 248 -26.25 -1.51 29.49
C PRO A 248 -27.54 -0.78 29.08
N ASP A 249 -27.47 0.54 28.96
CA ASP A 249 -28.61 1.37 28.59
C ASP A 249 -28.53 1.71 27.08
N ILE A 250 -29.00 0.80 26.23
CA ILE A 250 -28.93 0.92 24.77
C ILE A 250 -30.32 1.23 24.23
N ARG A 251 -30.53 2.42 23.67
CA ARG A 251 -31.87 2.90 23.29
C ARG A 251 -31.95 3.36 21.84
N TYR A 252 -33.15 3.21 21.29
CA TYR A 252 -33.48 3.80 20.00
C TYR A 252 -33.50 5.32 20.12
N ARG A 253 -32.74 5.99 19.26
CA ARG A 253 -32.78 7.44 19.13
C ARG A 253 -32.23 7.87 17.78
N ASP A 254 -32.95 8.76 17.11
CA ASP A 254 -32.35 9.60 16.08
C ASP A 254 -31.65 10.79 16.77
N SER A 255 -30.35 10.62 17.01
CA SER A 255 -29.53 11.53 17.82
C SER A 255 -29.48 12.97 17.30
N LEU A 256 -29.79 13.21 16.02
CA LEU A 256 -29.80 14.56 15.45
C LEU A 256 -31.22 15.16 15.33
N ALA A 257 -32.25 14.33 15.23
CA ALA A 257 -33.64 14.78 15.09
C ALA A 257 -34.35 15.00 16.45
N GLN A 258 -33.94 14.29 17.50
CA GLN A 258 -34.58 14.36 18.81
C GLN A 258 -33.85 15.30 19.77
N ASN A 259 -34.59 16.19 20.44
CA ASN A 259 -34.04 17.15 21.42
C ASN A 259 -33.25 16.45 22.54
N THR A 260 -32.25 17.14 23.07
CA THR A 260 -31.30 16.59 24.05
C THR A 260 -31.53 17.07 25.48
N VAL A 261 -32.64 17.76 25.73
CA VAL A 261 -32.91 18.46 27.00
C VAL A 261 -32.74 17.56 28.22
N GLU A 262 -33.21 16.32 28.16
CA GLU A 262 -33.11 15.35 29.27
C GLU A 262 -31.69 14.81 29.45
N ASP A 263 -30.86 14.81 28.41
CA ASP A 263 -29.52 14.22 28.40
C ASP A 263 -28.37 15.23 28.45
N SER A 264 -28.72 16.52 28.37
CA SER A 264 -27.76 17.61 28.33
C SER A 264 -26.96 17.68 29.63
N GLY A 265 -25.63 17.68 29.51
CA GLY A 265 -24.75 17.85 30.65
C GLY A 265 -24.63 16.64 31.60
N ARG A 266 -24.99 15.42 31.16
CA ARG A 266 -24.95 14.22 32.01
C ARG A 266 -23.62 13.46 31.97
N TYR A 267 -22.95 13.46 30.82
CA TYR A 267 -21.92 12.45 30.55
C TYR A 267 -20.52 12.91 30.97
N SER A 268 -19.80 12.03 31.66
CA SER A 268 -18.38 12.20 32.00
C SER A 268 -17.48 12.00 30.78
N LEU A 269 -17.83 11.02 29.94
CA LEU A 269 -17.06 10.63 28.78
C LEU A 269 -17.99 10.35 27.59
N VAL A 270 -17.67 10.90 26.42
CA VAL A 270 -18.32 10.51 25.15
C VAL A 270 -17.28 9.92 24.19
N LEU A 271 -17.52 8.71 23.70
CA LEU A 271 -16.68 8.02 22.74
C LEU A 271 -17.53 7.67 21.54
N THR A 272 -17.20 8.17 20.34
CA THR A 272 -18.08 7.95 19.19
C THR A 272 -17.39 8.09 17.84
N ASN A 273 -17.93 7.37 16.87
CA ASN A 273 -17.62 7.50 15.45
C ASN A 273 -18.92 7.82 14.68
N PRO A 274 -19.29 9.09 14.57
CA PRO A 274 -20.51 9.48 13.87
C PRO A 274 -20.41 9.23 12.36
N PRO A 275 -21.56 9.15 11.64
CA PRO A 275 -21.58 9.07 10.19
C PRO A 275 -20.76 10.19 9.51
N PHE A 276 -19.88 9.82 8.57
CA PHE A 276 -18.92 10.76 7.96
C PHE A 276 -19.51 11.80 7.01
N ALA A 277 -20.69 11.55 6.46
CA ALA A 277 -21.37 12.49 5.57
C ALA A 277 -22.88 12.26 5.57
N GLY A 278 -23.63 13.35 5.45
CA GLY A 278 -25.09 13.36 5.38
C GLY A 278 -25.59 14.79 5.42
N SER A 279 -26.86 14.99 5.04
CA SER A 279 -27.53 16.28 5.20
C SER A 279 -28.93 16.07 5.74
N LEU A 280 -29.26 16.79 6.80
CA LEU A 280 -30.62 16.90 7.33
C LEU A 280 -31.20 18.26 6.95
N ASP A 281 -32.50 18.33 6.74
CA ASP A 281 -33.18 19.62 6.66
C ASP A 281 -33.17 20.33 8.02
N TYR A 282 -33.23 21.66 8.02
CA TYR A 282 -33.17 22.45 9.26
C TYR A 282 -34.28 22.06 10.23
N ASP A 283 -35.49 21.84 9.70
CA ASP A 283 -36.68 21.46 10.46
C ASP A 283 -36.66 19.99 10.93
N ALA A 284 -35.74 19.18 10.37
CA ALA A 284 -35.55 17.79 10.75
C ALA A 284 -34.45 17.61 11.82
N ALA A 285 -33.70 18.67 12.12
CA ALA A 285 -32.69 18.66 13.18
C ALA A 285 -33.25 19.30 14.45
N ALA A 286 -32.79 18.83 15.61
CA ALA A 286 -33.24 19.33 16.90
C ALA A 286 -32.95 20.84 17.08
N ASP A 287 -33.94 21.58 17.59
CA ASP A 287 -33.87 23.04 17.73
C ASP A 287 -32.74 23.50 18.65
N ASP A 288 -32.43 22.71 19.68
CA ASP A 288 -31.34 22.96 20.61
C ASP A 288 -29.96 22.82 19.95
N LEU A 289 -29.77 21.88 19.03
CA LEU A 289 -28.55 21.74 18.23
C LEU A 289 -28.39 22.90 17.25
N GLN A 290 -29.46 23.32 16.58
CA GLN A 290 -29.45 24.46 15.66
C GLN A 290 -29.11 25.78 16.35
N LYS A 291 -29.40 25.91 17.66
CA LYS A 291 -28.96 27.05 18.48
C LYS A 291 -27.45 27.08 18.75
N VAL A 292 -26.79 25.92 18.77
CA VAL A 292 -25.33 25.83 18.93
C VAL A 292 -24.64 26.14 17.60
N ILE A 293 -25.08 25.49 16.53
CA ILE A 293 -24.52 25.71 15.19
C ILE A 293 -25.60 25.56 14.12
N GLN A 294 -25.85 26.64 13.37
CA GLN A 294 -26.84 26.62 12.29
C GLN A 294 -26.24 25.94 11.05
N THR A 295 -26.59 24.68 10.81
CA THR A 295 -26.11 23.89 9.66
C THR A 295 -26.99 22.68 9.36
N LYS A 296 -26.99 22.25 8.09
CA LYS A 296 -27.60 20.99 7.61
C LYS A 296 -26.64 19.80 7.65
N LYS A 297 -25.35 20.07 7.86
CA LYS A 297 -24.26 19.08 7.77
C LYS A 297 -24.20 18.22 9.02
N THR A 298 -24.48 16.93 8.89
CA THR A 298 -24.56 16.00 10.02
C THR A 298 -23.24 15.89 10.77
N GLU A 299 -22.09 15.96 10.08
CA GLU A 299 -20.76 15.87 10.69
C GLU A 299 -20.46 17.03 11.67
N LEU A 300 -21.06 18.20 11.46
CA LEU A 300 -20.93 19.35 12.35
C LEU A 300 -21.94 19.28 13.51
N LEU A 301 -23.16 18.80 13.23
CA LEU A 301 -24.21 18.65 14.23
C LEU A 301 -23.84 17.61 15.28
N PHE A 302 -23.20 16.50 14.89
CA PHE A 302 -22.73 15.50 15.86
C PHE A 302 -21.67 16.05 16.84
N VAL A 303 -20.76 16.90 16.37
CA VAL A 303 -19.78 17.55 17.27
C VAL A 303 -20.50 18.51 18.23
N ALA A 304 -21.51 19.24 17.76
CA ALA A 304 -22.34 20.08 18.62
C ALA A 304 -23.14 19.26 19.65
N LEU A 305 -23.68 18.11 19.25
CA LEU A 305 -24.36 17.15 20.12
C LEU A 305 -23.44 16.66 21.22
N VAL A 306 -22.23 16.22 20.88
CA VAL A 306 -21.23 15.78 21.87
C VAL A 306 -20.97 16.88 22.91
N LEU A 307 -20.83 18.14 22.49
CA LEU A 307 -20.68 19.26 23.43
C LEU A 307 -21.90 19.44 24.35
N GLN A 308 -23.12 19.23 23.86
CA GLN A 308 -24.32 19.32 24.69
C GLN A 308 -24.39 18.20 25.72
N LEU A 309 -24.14 16.95 25.30
CA LEU A 309 -24.18 15.75 26.14
C LEU A 309 -23.17 15.81 27.29
N LEU A 310 -21.96 16.32 27.04
CA LEU A 310 -20.92 16.38 28.07
C LEU A 310 -21.33 17.26 29.26
N LYS A 311 -21.06 16.79 30.48
CA LYS A 311 -21.08 17.62 31.69
C LYS A 311 -19.90 18.59 31.71
N PRO A 312 -19.92 19.69 32.48
CA PRO A 312 -18.73 20.51 32.70
C PRO A 312 -17.57 19.67 33.26
N GLY A 313 -16.40 19.74 32.61
CA GLY A 313 -15.24 18.89 32.90
C GLY A 313 -15.28 17.51 32.24
N GLY A 314 -16.38 17.15 31.56
CA GLY A 314 -16.49 15.93 30.77
C GLY A 314 -15.59 15.98 29.53
N ARG A 315 -15.10 14.82 29.12
CA ARG A 315 -14.17 14.66 27.99
C ARG A 315 -14.79 13.84 26.87
N ALA A 316 -14.34 14.03 25.63
CA ALA A 316 -14.78 13.23 24.51
C ALA A 316 -13.65 12.91 23.54
N ALA A 317 -13.78 11.77 22.87
CA ALA A 317 -13.01 11.43 21.68
C ALA A 317 -14.00 11.13 20.54
N VAL A 318 -13.90 11.91 19.46
CA VAL A 318 -14.84 11.87 18.33
C VAL A 318 -14.06 11.70 17.04
N ILE A 319 -14.40 10.69 16.23
CA ILE A 319 -13.85 10.57 14.89
C ILE A 319 -14.58 11.55 13.97
N VAL A 320 -13.83 12.40 13.28
CA VAL A 320 -14.36 13.40 12.35
C VAL A 320 -13.68 13.31 10.99
N PRO A 321 -14.39 13.56 9.88
CA PRO A 321 -13.74 13.73 8.58
C PRO A 321 -12.90 15.02 8.60
N ASP A 322 -11.76 15.03 7.91
CA ASP A 322 -10.83 16.17 7.97
C ASP A 322 -11.46 17.50 7.51
N GLY A 323 -12.55 17.45 6.72
CA GLY A 323 -13.35 18.60 6.35
C GLY A 323 -13.85 19.42 7.56
N VAL A 324 -14.12 18.79 8.71
CA VAL A 324 -14.46 19.50 9.96
C VAL A 324 -13.32 20.41 10.41
N LEU A 325 -12.06 20.00 10.18
CA LEU A 325 -10.85 20.68 10.65
C LEU A 325 -10.42 21.88 9.80
N PHE A 326 -10.73 21.88 8.50
CA PHE A 326 -10.30 22.97 7.59
C PHE A 326 -11.38 23.52 6.67
N GLY A 327 -12.62 23.00 6.74
CA GLY A 327 -13.73 23.43 5.89
C GLY A 327 -13.93 24.94 5.91
N SER A 328 -14.27 25.50 4.74
CA SER A 328 -14.27 26.95 4.49
C SER A 328 -15.62 27.64 4.73
N THR A 329 -16.71 26.88 4.87
CA THR A 329 -18.05 27.46 5.07
C THR A 329 -18.15 28.16 6.43
N LYS A 330 -19.11 29.09 6.57
CA LYS A 330 -19.34 29.83 7.82
C LYS A 330 -19.52 28.89 9.01
N ALA A 331 -20.36 27.85 8.88
CA ALA A 331 -20.62 26.89 9.95
C ALA A 331 -19.36 26.12 10.38
N HIS A 332 -18.48 25.73 9.46
CA HIS A 332 -17.23 25.05 9.81
C HIS A 332 -16.31 25.96 10.64
N LYS A 333 -16.11 27.21 10.20
CA LYS A 333 -15.28 28.18 10.91
C LYS A 333 -15.87 28.53 12.28
N GLU A 334 -17.18 28.70 12.35
CA GLU A 334 -17.89 29.02 13.59
C GLU A 334 -17.79 27.88 14.61
N LEU A 335 -18.02 26.62 14.19
CA LEU A 335 -17.87 25.46 15.07
C LEU A 335 -16.43 25.37 15.62
N ARG A 336 -15.40 25.48 14.76
CA ARG A 336 -14.01 25.45 15.23
C ARG A 336 -13.67 26.60 16.17
N LYS A 337 -14.24 27.78 15.91
CA LYS A 337 -14.12 28.93 16.81
C LYS A 337 -14.77 28.63 18.17
N ILE A 338 -15.98 28.08 18.21
CA ILE A 338 -16.65 27.67 19.45
C ILE A 338 -15.77 26.68 20.22
N LEU A 339 -15.25 25.64 19.54
CA LEU A 339 -14.40 24.63 20.16
C LEU A 339 -13.11 25.23 20.77
N VAL A 340 -12.43 26.11 20.04
CA VAL A 340 -11.15 26.70 20.47
C VAL A 340 -11.35 27.80 21.52
N GLU A 341 -12.38 28.62 21.39
CA GLU A 341 -12.59 29.79 22.25
C GLU A 341 -13.28 29.42 23.57
N ASN A 342 -14.24 28.50 23.54
CA ASN A 342 -15.11 28.22 24.68
C ASN A 342 -14.81 26.89 25.37
N HIS A 343 -14.04 26.00 24.74
CA HIS A 343 -13.71 24.67 25.24
C HIS A 343 -12.22 24.35 25.05
N GLN A 344 -11.78 23.22 25.61
CA GLN A 344 -10.40 22.75 25.47
C GLN A 344 -10.36 21.64 24.41
N ILE A 345 -9.65 21.87 23.31
CA ILE A 345 -9.24 20.79 22.39
C ILE A 345 -7.91 20.25 22.91
N ASP A 346 -7.92 19.03 23.45
CA ASP A 346 -6.72 18.43 24.02
C ASP A 346 -5.79 17.88 22.92
N ALA A 347 -6.38 17.27 21.88
CA ALA A 347 -5.61 16.75 20.76
C ALA A 347 -6.39 16.57 19.45
N LEU A 348 -5.62 16.53 18.36
CA LEU A 348 -6.02 16.10 17.04
C LEU A 348 -5.07 15.02 16.54
N VAL A 349 -5.54 13.78 16.49
CA VAL A 349 -4.78 12.63 15.99
C VAL A 349 -5.24 12.35 14.56
N LYS A 350 -4.41 12.68 13.59
CA LYS A 350 -4.69 12.42 12.17
C LYS A 350 -4.50 10.95 11.87
N LEU A 351 -5.49 10.33 11.22
CA LEU A 351 -5.44 8.93 10.80
C LEU A 351 -5.06 8.84 9.31
N PRO A 352 -4.35 7.78 8.89
CA PRO A 352 -3.98 7.62 7.49
C PRO A 352 -5.20 7.24 6.63
N SER A 353 -5.20 7.67 5.37
CA SER A 353 -6.24 7.29 4.41
C SER A 353 -6.20 5.76 4.21
N GLY A 354 -7.29 5.07 4.54
CA GLY A 354 -7.38 3.61 4.46
C GLY A 354 -7.67 2.92 5.80
N VAL A 355 -7.63 3.63 6.93
CA VAL A 355 -8.02 3.08 8.24
C VAL A 355 -9.45 2.56 8.25
N PHE A 356 -10.33 3.08 7.41
CA PHE A 356 -11.71 2.63 7.28
C PHE A 356 -11.98 1.84 6.00
N ARG A 357 -10.96 1.41 5.25
CA ARG A 357 -11.17 0.52 4.10
C ARG A 357 -11.57 -0.89 4.54
N PRO A 358 -12.42 -1.59 3.77
CA PRO A 358 -13.00 -1.17 2.48
C PRO A 358 -14.21 -0.20 2.58
N TYR A 359 -14.72 0.09 3.78
CA TYR A 359 -15.94 0.89 3.98
C TYR A 359 -15.83 2.33 3.48
N ALA A 360 -14.73 3.01 3.80
CA ALA A 360 -14.52 4.40 3.44
C ALA A 360 -13.05 4.70 3.14
N GLY A 361 -12.82 5.45 2.05
CA GLY A 361 -11.51 5.99 1.70
C GLY A 361 -11.25 7.42 2.21
N VAL A 362 -12.17 7.97 2.99
CA VAL A 362 -12.10 9.36 3.48
C VAL A 362 -10.99 9.52 4.53
N SER A 363 -10.29 10.65 4.46
CA SER A 363 -9.30 11.05 5.46
C SER A 363 -10.01 11.55 6.72
N THR A 364 -9.59 11.03 7.87
CA THR A 364 -10.26 11.25 9.16
C THR A 364 -9.25 11.58 10.24
N SER A 365 -9.73 12.23 11.29
CA SER A 365 -8.96 12.57 12.47
C SER A 365 -9.78 12.29 13.73
N ILE A 366 -9.10 12.00 14.84
CA ILE A 366 -9.73 11.87 16.16
C ILE A 366 -9.58 13.20 16.88
N LEU A 367 -10.71 13.83 17.19
CA LEU A 367 -10.81 15.04 17.99
C LEU A 367 -10.99 14.66 19.47
N PHE A 368 -10.00 15.01 20.29
CA PHE A 368 -10.09 14.92 21.74
C PHE A 368 -10.40 16.30 22.32
N LEU A 369 -11.50 16.39 23.07
CA LEU A 369 -11.95 17.65 23.64
C LEU A 369 -12.46 17.47 25.07
N THR A 370 -12.36 18.55 25.85
CA THR A 370 -12.90 18.66 27.20
C THR A 370 -13.85 19.85 27.26
N LYS A 371 -15.09 19.62 27.72
CA LYS A 371 -16.06 20.69 27.92
C LYS A 371 -15.69 21.50 29.15
N THR A 372 -15.50 22.79 28.97
CA THR A 372 -15.19 23.71 30.07
C THR A 372 -16.32 24.73 30.23
N SER A 373 -16.39 25.36 31.40
CA SER A 373 -17.31 26.47 31.68
C SER A 373 -16.74 27.82 31.18
N GLY A 374 -16.35 27.88 29.90
CA GLY A 374 -15.84 29.10 29.26
C GLY A 374 -14.33 29.31 29.29
N ARG A 375 -13.55 28.31 29.74
CA ARG A 375 -12.10 28.32 29.58
C ARG A 375 -11.73 27.72 28.21
N GLY A 376 -11.34 28.57 27.28
CA GLY A 376 -10.89 28.15 25.95
C GLY A 376 -9.59 27.33 25.95
N THR A 377 -9.22 26.88 24.76
CA THR A 377 -8.04 26.05 24.50
C THR A 377 -6.76 26.86 24.70
N ASP A 378 -5.78 26.38 25.46
CA ASP A 378 -4.47 27.05 25.54
C ASP A 378 -3.57 26.67 24.34
N SER A 379 -3.46 25.37 24.09
CA SER A 379 -2.73 24.77 22.97
C SER A 379 -3.36 23.43 22.59
N VAL A 380 -3.22 23.05 21.32
CA VAL A 380 -3.69 21.77 20.79
C VAL A 380 -2.49 20.89 20.45
N TRP A 381 -2.50 19.64 20.91
CA TRP A 381 -1.50 18.64 20.53
C TRP A 381 -1.91 17.92 19.25
N PHE A 382 -1.03 17.93 18.26
CA PHE A 382 -1.21 17.24 16.99
C PHE A 382 -0.36 15.98 16.95
N TYR A 383 -0.89 14.91 16.39
CA TYR A 383 -0.14 13.69 16.09
C TYR A 383 -0.53 13.16 14.72
N ASP A 384 0.46 12.76 13.92
CA ASP A 384 0.28 12.16 12.60
C ASP A 384 0.49 10.63 12.63
N VAL A 385 -0.60 9.87 12.57
CA VAL A 385 -0.56 8.42 12.41
C VAL A 385 -0.38 8.12 10.92
N THR A 386 0.74 7.51 10.57
CA THR A 386 1.03 7.07 9.20
C THR A 386 0.73 5.59 9.00
N ALA A 387 0.75 4.79 10.07
CA ALA A 387 0.46 3.36 10.04
C ALA A 387 -0.25 2.90 11.33
N ASP A 388 -1.30 2.09 11.19
CA ASP A 388 -2.16 1.62 12.29
C ASP A 388 -1.96 0.13 12.65
N GLY A 389 -0.89 -0.50 12.14
CA GLY A 389 -0.62 -1.93 12.31
C GLY A 389 -1.18 -2.83 11.21
N ARG A 390 -1.94 -2.28 10.25
CA ARG A 390 -2.52 -3.02 9.12
C ARG A 390 -2.18 -2.36 7.79
N SER A 391 -2.25 -3.13 6.69
CA SER A 391 -2.22 -2.54 5.35
C SER A 391 -3.36 -1.54 5.20
N LEU A 392 -3.14 -0.48 4.43
CA LEU A 392 -4.14 0.57 4.15
C LEU A 392 -4.91 0.29 2.85
N ASP A 393 -4.89 -0.97 2.40
CA ASP A 393 -5.67 -1.49 1.28
C ASP A 393 -6.98 -2.13 1.78
N ASP A 394 -7.82 -2.59 0.85
CA ASP A 394 -9.12 -3.17 1.18
C ASP A 394 -9.03 -4.48 1.97
N ARG A 395 -7.86 -5.14 1.98
CA ARG A 395 -7.64 -6.40 2.70
C ARG A 395 -7.34 -6.20 4.18
N ARG A 396 -6.77 -5.04 4.56
CA ARG A 396 -6.43 -4.66 5.95
C ARG A 396 -5.65 -5.76 6.69
N THR A 397 -4.65 -6.31 6.00
CA THR A 397 -3.79 -7.40 6.47
C THR A 397 -2.90 -6.90 7.60
N PRO A 398 -2.82 -7.60 8.74
CA PRO A 398 -1.87 -7.26 9.80
C PRO A 398 -0.43 -7.23 9.30
N LEU A 399 0.31 -6.16 9.65
CA LEU A 399 1.70 -5.96 9.22
C LEU A 399 2.74 -6.47 10.24
N LEU A 400 2.27 -6.79 11.45
CA LEU A 400 3.06 -7.27 12.58
C LEU A 400 2.39 -8.48 13.21
N SER A 401 3.13 -9.18 14.07
CA SER A 401 2.56 -10.30 14.85
C SER A 401 1.44 -9.80 15.77
N PRO A 402 0.45 -10.64 16.11
CA PRO A 402 -0.64 -10.29 17.03
C PRO A 402 -0.21 -9.62 18.33
N LYS A 403 0.96 -10.01 18.87
CA LYS A 403 1.53 -9.48 20.12
C LYS A 403 2.06 -8.05 20.02
N LYS A 404 2.24 -7.54 18.80
CA LYS A 404 2.79 -6.21 18.46
C LYS A 404 1.76 -5.28 17.79
N LEU A 405 0.49 -5.70 17.72
CA LEU A 405 -0.60 -4.92 17.15
C LEU A 405 -1.36 -4.14 18.22
N GLY A 406 -2.07 -3.11 17.80
CA GLY A 406 -2.91 -2.28 18.67
C GLY A 406 -2.12 -1.21 19.43
N PRO A 407 -2.81 -0.44 20.28
CA PRO A 407 -2.24 0.66 21.06
C PRO A 407 -1.44 0.19 22.29
N THR A 408 -1.79 -0.96 22.87
CA THR A 408 -1.11 -1.54 24.05
C THR A 408 -0.61 -2.96 23.74
N PRO A 409 0.39 -3.10 22.86
CA PRO A 409 0.91 -4.41 22.49
C PRO A 409 1.62 -5.06 23.67
N SER A 410 1.53 -6.39 23.77
CA SER A 410 2.24 -7.18 24.78
C SER A 410 3.77 -7.18 24.58
N GLU A 411 4.23 -6.91 23.36
CA GLU A 411 5.65 -6.79 23.03
C GLU A 411 5.94 -5.37 22.53
N ARG A 412 7.05 -4.76 23.00
CA ARG A 412 7.47 -3.43 22.55
C ARG A 412 7.92 -3.46 21.10
N LEU A 413 7.63 -2.37 20.38
CA LEU A 413 8.05 -2.17 19.00
C LEU A 413 9.44 -1.53 18.95
N ASP A 414 10.24 -1.95 17.97
CA ASP A 414 11.47 -1.24 17.63
C ASP A 414 11.23 -0.07 16.64
N ARG A 415 12.30 0.67 16.30
CA ARG A 415 12.22 1.83 15.39
C ARG A 415 11.74 1.47 13.98
N SER A 416 12.07 0.29 13.47
CA SER A 416 11.64 -0.17 12.15
C SER A 416 10.19 -0.62 12.15
N GLU A 417 9.73 -1.19 13.27
CA GLU A 417 8.36 -1.64 13.47
C GLU A 417 7.39 -0.48 13.70
N HIS A 418 7.85 0.64 14.27
CA HIS A 418 7.07 1.87 14.40
C HIS A 418 6.50 2.33 13.05
N ALA A 419 7.25 2.20 11.95
CA ALA A 419 6.78 2.54 10.61
C ALA A 419 5.55 1.72 10.17
N LYS A 420 5.25 0.60 10.83
CA LYS A 420 4.11 -0.28 10.56
C LYS A 420 2.97 -0.11 11.56
N ASN A 421 3.23 0.36 12.78
CA ASN A 421 2.21 0.59 13.81
C ASN A 421 2.62 1.74 14.73
N ASN A 422 2.00 2.91 14.58
CA ASN A 422 2.28 4.08 15.41
C ASN A 422 1.42 4.14 16.69
N LEU A 423 0.39 3.31 16.82
CA LEU A 423 -0.59 3.42 17.91
C LEU A 423 0.04 3.39 19.32
N PRO A 424 1.05 2.54 19.60
CA PRO A 424 1.72 2.55 20.90
C PRO A 424 2.47 3.84 21.20
N ASP A 425 3.06 4.46 20.17
CA ASP A 425 3.79 5.73 20.29
C ASP A 425 2.80 6.90 20.51
N VAL A 426 1.63 6.88 19.86
CA VAL A 426 0.56 7.87 20.11
C VAL A 426 0.18 7.87 21.59
N VAL A 427 -0.13 6.71 22.16
CA VAL A 427 -0.51 6.58 23.58
C VAL A 427 0.62 7.01 24.50
N SER A 428 1.85 6.60 24.20
CA SER A 428 3.02 6.95 25.00
C SER A 428 3.28 8.46 25.01
N ARG A 429 3.24 9.12 23.86
CA ARG A 429 3.49 10.57 23.74
C ARG A 429 2.31 11.41 24.22
N TRP A 430 1.09 10.91 24.11
CA TRP A 430 -0.08 11.55 24.68
C TRP A 430 0.08 11.84 26.19
N LEU A 431 0.70 10.92 26.93
CA LEU A 431 1.02 11.11 28.36
C LEU A 431 2.09 12.19 28.58
N LEU A 432 2.94 12.45 27.59
CA LEU A 432 4.04 13.42 27.63
C LEU A 432 3.68 14.80 27.01
N ARG A 433 2.42 15.00 26.60
CA ARG A 433 1.96 16.22 25.91
C ARG A 433 2.20 17.52 26.69
N HIS A 434 2.25 17.42 28.02
CA HIS A 434 2.47 18.56 28.92
C HIS A 434 3.96 18.77 29.28
N THR A 435 4.86 17.89 28.84
CA THR A 435 6.28 17.91 29.16
C THR A 435 7.13 17.97 27.88
N SER A 436 7.75 16.86 27.46
CA SER A 436 8.73 16.80 26.36
C SER A 436 8.15 17.18 25.00
N GLU A 437 6.84 17.03 24.81
CA GLU A 437 6.19 17.34 23.53
C GLU A 437 6.09 18.85 23.25
N ARG A 438 6.18 19.72 24.26
CA ARG A 438 6.07 21.19 24.09
C ARG A 438 7.19 21.81 23.25
N GLY A 439 8.35 21.17 23.20
CA GLY A 439 9.51 21.65 22.45
C GLY A 439 9.58 21.16 20.99
N ARG A 440 8.62 20.34 20.54
CA ARG A 440 8.69 19.70 19.23
C ARG A 440 8.28 20.63 18.11
N ARG A 441 8.96 20.49 16.98
CA ARG A 441 8.72 21.31 15.79
C ARG A 441 7.53 20.77 14.98
N PRO A 442 6.76 21.62 14.31
CA PRO A 442 5.68 21.19 13.41
C PRO A 442 6.08 20.15 12.35
N SER A 443 7.35 20.09 11.94
CA SER A 443 7.87 19.07 11.01
C SER A 443 7.95 17.67 11.62
N GLU A 444 7.87 17.52 12.92
CA GLU A 444 7.92 16.23 13.60
C GLU A 444 6.56 15.51 13.57
N GLN A 445 6.55 14.24 14.00
CA GLN A 445 5.34 13.42 14.01
C GLN A 445 4.28 13.92 14.98
N SER A 446 4.70 14.63 16.04
CA SER A 446 3.82 15.25 17.01
C SER A 446 4.35 16.61 17.46
N PHE A 447 3.45 17.56 17.72
CA PHE A 447 3.79 18.93 18.10
C PHE A 447 2.58 19.66 18.70
N LEU A 448 2.82 20.79 19.38
CA LEU A 448 1.73 21.65 19.89
C LEU A 448 1.61 22.93 19.07
N VAL A 449 0.37 23.39 18.91
CA VAL A 449 0.06 24.70 18.33
C VAL A 449 -0.71 25.54 19.34
N SER A 450 -0.28 26.77 19.56
CA SER A 450 -0.94 27.70 20.49
C SER A 450 -2.28 28.20 19.95
N LYS A 451 -3.21 28.54 20.85
CA LYS A 451 -4.47 29.22 20.49
C LYS A 451 -4.25 30.45 19.61
N LYS A 452 -3.23 31.26 19.93
CA LYS A 452 -2.91 32.48 19.17
C LYS A 452 -2.59 32.18 17.71
N GLU A 453 -1.86 31.10 17.45
CA GLU A 453 -1.52 30.68 16.10
C GLU A 453 -2.73 30.08 15.37
N ILE A 454 -3.58 29.34 16.09
CA ILE A 454 -4.85 28.82 15.56
C ILE A 454 -5.82 29.96 15.20
N ALA A 455 -5.97 30.98 16.04
CA ALA A 455 -6.80 32.13 15.73
C ALA A 455 -6.26 32.89 14.51
N LYS A 456 -4.93 33.05 14.41
CA LYS A 456 -4.27 33.71 13.26
C LYS A 456 -4.47 32.94 11.95
N SER A 457 -4.58 31.61 11.99
CA SER A 457 -4.84 30.77 10.83
C SER A 457 -6.31 30.73 10.40
N GLY A 458 -7.18 31.55 11.00
CA GLY A 458 -8.62 31.52 10.75
C GLY A 458 -9.29 30.28 11.36
N TYR A 459 -8.80 29.86 12.52
CA TYR A 459 -9.23 28.66 13.24
C TYR A 459 -9.02 27.38 12.43
N ASN A 460 -7.96 27.29 11.62
CA ASN A 460 -7.63 26.07 10.89
C ASN A 460 -7.07 25.03 11.88
N LEU A 461 -7.66 23.84 11.91
CA LEU A 461 -7.24 22.75 12.79
C LEU A 461 -6.59 21.60 12.00
N SER A 462 -6.13 21.85 10.77
CA SER A 462 -5.40 20.86 9.97
C SER A 462 -3.93 20.78 10.37
N LEU A 463 -3.47 19.58 10.74
CA LEU A 463 -2.07 19.29 11.01
C LEU A 463 -1.15 19.73 9.84
N ASN A 464 -1.56 19.44 8.60
CA ASN A 464 -0.79 19.74 7.40
C ASN A 464 -0.57 21.25 7.18
N TYR A 465 -1.53 22.08 7.59
CA TYR A 465 -1.42 23.54 7.46
C TYR A 465 -0.22 24.07 8.26
N TYR A 466 -0.05 23.60 9.49
CA TYR A 466 1.04 24.05 10.36
C TYR A 466 2.40 23.52 9.92
N ARG A 467 2.45 22.30 9.37
CA ARG A 467 3.65 21.76 8.71
C ARG A 467 4.13 22.64 7.57
N GLN A 468 3.25 22.93 6.61
CA GLN A 468 3.57 23.79 5.47
C GLN A 468 3.96 25.20 5.91
N ALA A 469 3.26 25.77 6.88
CA ALA A 469 3.58 27.09 7.42
C ALA A 469 4.96 27.12 8.10
N HIS A 470 5.35 26.04 8.79
CA HIS A 470 6.68 25.90 9.38
C HIS A 470 7.77 25.72 8.32
N GLU A 471 7.58 24.83 7.36
CA GLU A 471 8.49 24.62 6.22
C GLU A 471 8.73 25.93 5.46
N THR A 472 7.69 26.73 5.24
CA THR A 472 7.79 28.05 4.61
C THR A 472 8.65 29.02 5.45
N LYS A 473 8.52 29.00 6.78
CA LYS A 473 9.32 29.85 7.69
C LYS A 473 10.79 29.41 7.75
N GLU A 474 11.05 28.10 7.78
CA GLU A 474 12.42 27.56 7.78
C GLU A 474 13.11 27.84 6.45
N LEU A 475 12.41 27.62 5.33
CA LEU A 475 12.90 28.03 4.02
C LEU A 475 13.25 29.51 4.02
N ALA A 476 12.44 30.37 4.64
CA ALA A 476 12.74 31.80 4.73
C ALA A 476 13.98 32.16 5.58
N ARG A 477 14.45 31.28 6.46
CA ARG A 477 15.67 31.47 7.27
C ARG A 477 16.93 31.03 6.56
N GLU A 478 16.86 29.94 5.80
CA GLU A 478 17.98 29.34 5.07
C GLU A 478 18.00 29.75 3.59
N SER A 479 17.40 30.90 3.27
CA SER A 479 17.34 31.42 1.91
C SER A 479 17.69 32.89 1.83
N VAL A 480 18.24 33.25 0.68
CA VAL A 480 18.50 34.63 0.27
C VAL A 480 17.45 35.08 -0.73
N ARG A 481 16.99 36.32 -0.59
CA ARG A 481 16.04 36.91 -1.55
C ARG A 481 16.80 37.30 -2.81
N LEU A 482 16.29 36.90 -3.97
CA LEU A 482 16.97 37.05 -5.25
C LEU A 482 17.38 38.50 -5.55
N GLY A 483 16.49 39.45 -5.27
CA GLY A 483 16.76 40.88 -5.47
C GLY A 483 17.82 41.47 -4.54
N ASP A 484 18.23 40.77 -3.48
CA ASP A 484 19.23 41.27 -2.54
C ASP A 484 20.67 41.06 -3.07
N PHE A 485 20.88 40.09 -3.96
CA PHE A 485 22.20 39.77 -4.54
C PHE A 485 22.24 39.84 -6.07
N SER A 486 21.16 40.29 -6.71
CA SER A 486 21.08 40.43 -8.16
C SER A 486 20.35 41.68 -8.61
N GLU A 487 20.76 42.24 -9.75
CA GLU A 487 20.04 43.31 -10.44
C GLU A 487 19.06 42.69 -11.46
N ILE A 488 17.77 42.97 -11.31
CA ILE A 488 16.73 42.42 -12.20
C ILE A 488 16.15 43.52 -13.08
N TYR A 489 16.35 43.41 -14.38
CA TYR A 489 15.85 44.36 -15.38
C TYR A 489 15.20 43.66 -16.57
N GLY A 490 14.52 44.44 -17.40
CA GLY A 490 13.83 43.96 -18.59
C GLY A 490 14.45 44.53 -19.87
N GLY A 491 14.35 43.78 -20.96
CA GLY A 491 14.77 44.27 -22.26
C GLY A 491 13.87 45.39 -22.81
N SER A 492 14.44 46.25 -23.65
CA SER A 492 13.80 47.48 -24.11
C SER A 492 13.61 47.56 -25.63
N VAL A 493 14.19 46.63 -26.40
CA VAL A 493 14.19 46.70 -27.87
C VAL A 493 13.03 45.88 -28.44
N ALA A 494 12.06 46.54 -29.07
CA ALA A 494 10.87 45.87 -29.58
C ALA A 494 11.18 45.08 -30.87
N ALA A 495 10.50 43.95 -31.10
CA ALA A 495 10.72 43.13 -32.30
C ALA A 495 10.50 43.89 -33.63
N ARG A 496 9.64 44.91 -33.65
CA ARG A 496 9.43 45.79 -34.82
C ARG A 496 10.67 46.64 -35.17
N GLU A 497 11.51 46.93 -34.18
CA GLU A 497 12.74 47.73 -34.31
C GLU A 497 13.92 46.91 -34.84
N THR A 498 13.75 45.60 -35.02
CA THR A 498 14.79 44.70 -35.54
C THR A 498 14.53 44.32 -37.01
N GLY A 499 15.60 44.20 -37.79
CA GLY A 499 15.61 43.70 -39.17
C GLY A 499 16.00 42.21 -39.25
N PRO A 500 16.15 41.65 -40.47
CA PRO A 500 16.67 40.29 -40.64
C PRO A 500 18.07 40.13 -40.03
N ALA A 501 18.50 38.89 -39.82
CA ALA A 501 19.88 38.58 -39.42
C ALA A 501 20.87 39.27 -40.38
N ALA A 502 21.99 39.77 -39.88
CA ALA A 502 22.98 40.41 -40.75
C ALA A 502 23.50 39.42 -41.80
N PRO A 503 23.97 39.90 -42.97
CA PRO A 503 24.74 39.07 -43.89
C PRO A 503 25.91 38.40 -43.15
N SER A 504 26.22 37.14 -43.49
CA SER A 504 27.32 36.38 -42.88
C SER A 504 28.62 37.21 -42.84
N GLY A 505 29.14 37.47 -41.64
CA GLY A 505 30.41 38.19 -41.44
C GLY A 505 30.33 39.62 -40.86
N ASP A 506 29.18 40.15 -40.41
CA ASP A 506 29.13 41.42 -39.65
C ASP A 506 29.63 41.23 -38.20
N PRO A 507 30.81 41.77 -37.82
CA PRO A 507 31.44 41.53 -36.53
C PRO A 507 30.85 42.37 -35.38
N ASP A 508 29.93 43.31 -35.64
CA ASP A 508 29.43 44.21 -34.60
C ASP A 508 28.31 43.57 -33.76
N VAL A 509 28.72 42.79 -32.75
CA VAL A 509 27.86 42.15 -31.75
C VAL A 509 26.94 43.16 -31.04
N ARG A 510 27.33 44.44 -30.93
CA ARG A 510 26.56 45.46 -30.21
C ARG A 510 25.27 45.87 -30.92
N ARG A 511 25.13 45.56 -32.20
CA ARG A 511 23.90 45.82 -32.97
C ARG A 511 22.91 44.67 -32.92
N ARG A 512 23.32 43.52 -32.36
CA ARG A 512 22.51 42.30 -32.23
C ARG A 512 21.51 42.43 -31.08
N VAL A 513 20.34 41.84 -31.27
CA VAL A 513 19.26 41.87 -30.28
C VAL A 513 18.80 40.46 -29.97
N LEU A 514 18.93 40.04 -28.71
CA LEU A 514 18.32 38.79 -28.25
C LEU A 514 16.83 39.04 -27.99
N GLN A 515 15.96 38.48 -28.82
CA GLN A 515 14.51 38.57 -28.64
C GLN A 515 14.01 37.40 -27.77
N PRO A 516 12.92 37.56 -26.98
CA PRO A 516 12.42 36.48 -26.12
C PRO A 516 12.09 35.22 -26.90
N SER A 517 11.59 35.36 -28.14
CA SER A 517 11.26 34.24 -29.04
C SER A 517 12.47 33.38 -29.41
N LEU A 518 13.68 33.94 -29.36
CA LEU A 518 14.94 33.27 -29.68
C LEU A 518 15.58 32.60 -28.46
N LEU A 519 14.99 32.80 -27.27
CA LEU A 519 15.41 32.10 -26.06
C LEU A 519 14.91 30.64 -26.12
N ALA A 520 15.83 29.70 -26.26
CA ALA A 520 15.59 28.26 -26.32
C ALA A 520 16.59 27.52 -25.42
N SER A 521 16.40 26.20 -25.24
CA SER A 521 17.30 25.34 -24.45
C SER A 521 18.76 25.42 -24.87
N GLN A 522 18.98 25.59 -26.17
CA GLN A 522 20.27 25.92 -26.74
C GLN A 522 20.21 27.33 -27.31
N LEU A 523 21.08 28.22 -26.82
CA LEU A 523 21.19 29.58 -27.33
C LEU A 523 21.61 29.55 -28.80
N CYS A 524 21.02 30.43 -29.61
CA CYS A 524 21.39 30.54 -31.02
C CYS A 524 22.77 31.20 -31.17
N PRO A 525 23.51 30.95 -32.25
CA PRO A 525 24.76 31.68 -32.51
C PRO A 525 24.50 33.18 -32.63
N VAL A 526 25.36 34.01 -32.04
CA VAL A 526 25.16 35.47 -31.89
C VAL A 526 25.07 36.19 -33.23
N ASP A 527 25.74 35.68 -34.25
CA ASP A 527 25.71 36.18 -35.64
C ASP A 527 24.35 35.99 -36.34
N THR A 528 23.56 35.01 -35.89
CA THR A 528 22.18 34.78 -36.37
C THR A 528 21.15 35.72 -35.75
N LEU A 529 21.52 36.44 -34.69
CA LEU A 529 20.61 37.36 -34.01
C LEU A 529 20.22 38.53 -34.93
N PRO A 530 18.96 38.96 -34.87
CA PRO A 530 18.48 40.08 -35.65
C PRO A 530 19.20 41.37 -35.23
N VAL A 531 19.43 42.23 -36.22
CA VAL A 531 20.11 43.52 -36.02
C VAL A 531 19.07 44.60 -35.77
N ARG A 532 19.32 45.49 -34.82
CA ARG A 532 18.51 46.69 -34.64
C ARG A 532 18.60 47.60 -35.88
N LYS A 533 17.44 48.05 -36.39
CA LYS A 533 17.34 48.87 -37.61
C LYS A 533 17.93 50.27 -37.40
N ASP A 534 17.72 50.85 -36.22
CA ASP A 534 18.30 52.13 -35.83
C ASP A 534 19.65 51.95 -35.11
N ARG A 535 20.38 53.06 -34.91
CA ARG A 535 21.64 53.10 -34.15
C ARG A 535 21.43 53.61 -32.71
N ARG A 536 20.23 53.46 -32.14
CA ARG A 536 19.93 53.96 -30.80
C ARG A 536 20.50 53.02 -29.74
N GLU A 537 21.14 53.59 -28.73
CA GLU A 537 21.69 52.83 -27.61
C GLU A 537 20.56 52.28 -26.71
N PRO A 538 20.57 51.00 -26.31
CA PRO A 538 19.61 50.46 -25.37
C PRO A 538 19.92 50.94 -23.95
N ARG A 539 18.92 50.83 -23.05
CA ARG A 539 19.14 51.15 -21.63
C ARG A 539 20.12 50.18 -20.96
N TRP A 540 20.13 48.93 -21.41
CA TRP A 540 20.94 47.85 -20.86
C TRP A 540 21.58 47.04 -21.99
N ARG A 541 22.77 46.49 -21.70
CA ARG A 541 23.43 45.49 -22.53
C ARG A 541 23.66 44.24 -21.71
N LEU A 542 23.61 43.09 -22.38
CA LEU A 542 23.89 41.79 -21.81
C LEU A 542 25.39 41.64 -21.53
N ARG A 543 25.73 40.87 -20.49
CA ARG A 543 27.09 40.52 -20.08
C ARG A 543 27.23 39.01 -19.93
N GLU A 544 28.46 38.51 -19.97
CA GLU A 544 28.76 37.15 -19.56
C GLU A 544 28.23 36.89 -18.14
N GLY A 545 27.61 35.72 -17.94
CA GLY A 545 27.06 35.32 -16.65
C GLY A 545 25.69 35.91 -16.30
N ASP A 546 25.15 36.84 -17.10
CA ASP A 546 23.76 37.29 -16.97
C ASP A 546 22.82 36.07 -17.16
N ILE A 547 21.83 35.92 -16.28
CA ILE A 547 20.80 34.88 -16.39
C ILE A 547 19.57 35.49 -17.05
N VAL A 548 19.13 34.92 -18.18
CA VAL A 548 18.01 35.44 -18.96
C VAL A 548 16.82 34.49 -18.97
N GLY A 549 15.62 35.06 -18.96
CA GLY A 549 14.35 34.34 -19.01
C GLY A 549 13.27 35.13 -19.74
N ARG A 550 12.13 34.50 -20.03
CA ARG A 550 10.95 35.18 -20.60
C ARG A 550 10.08 35.74 -19.47
N ASP A 551 9.38 36.84 -19.74
CA ASP A 551 8.40 37.42 -18.81
C ASP A 551 7.07 36.66 -18.72
N LEU A 552 6.92 35.51 -19.41
CA LEU A 552 5.72 34.66 -19.40
C LEU A 552 5.86 33.52 -18.38
N ALA A 553 4.90 33.39 -17.47
CA ALA A 553 4.98 32.47 -16.35
C ALA A 553 4.92 30.98 -16.72
N ASN A 554 4.44 30.62 -17.92
CA ASN A 554 4.25 29.22 -18.32
C ASN A 554 5.41 28.69 -19.20
N VAL A 555 6.40 29.53 -19.54
CA VAL A 555 7.56 29.17 -20.37
C VAL A 555 8.81 29.78 -19.75
N ARG A 556 9.32 29.13 -18.69
CA ARG A 556 10.45 29.63 -17.88
C ARG A 556 11.74 28.89 -18.23
N HIS A 557 12.23 29.13 -19.44
CA HIS A 557 13.58 28.69 -19.76
C HIS A 557 14.56 29.75 -19.26
N TRP A 558 15.23 29.47 -18.15
CA TRP A 558 16.30 30.30 -17.60
C TRP A 558 17.64 29.83 -18.14
N THR A 559 18.47 30.75 -18.63
CA THR A 559 19.76 30.40 -19.25
C THR A 559 20.84 31.37 -18.82
N ILE A 560 22.03 30.84 -18.52
CA ILE A 560 23.24 31.64 -18.26
C ILE A 560 23.85 32.05 -19.61
N LEU A 561 24.13 33.33 -19.81
CA LEU A 561 24.73 33.82 -21.05
C LEU A 561 26.25 33.57 -21.09
N PRO A 562 26.78 32.97 -22.18
CA PRO A 562 28.22 32.83 -22.39
C PRO A 562 28.84 34.16 -22.86
N ALA A 563 30.18 34.23 -22.82
CA ALA A 563 30.96 35.42 -23.19
C ALA A 563 30.64 35.99 -24.59
N GLU A 564 30.26 35.13 -25.54
CA GLU A 564 29.92 35.51 -26.91
C GLU A 564 28.75 36.52 -26.99
N TYR A 565 27.85 36.51 -26.01
CA TYR A 565 26.69 37.39 -25.92
C TYR A 565 27.01 38.75 -25.31
N GLU A 566 28.26 39.02 -24.95
CA GLU A 566 28.64 40.27 -24.33
C GLU A 566 28.38 41.46 -25.26
N GLY A 567 27.66 42.46 -24.74
CA GLY A 567 27.29 43.65 -25.48
C GLY A 567 26.02 43.51 -26.32
N VAL A 568 25.40 42.33 -26.43
CA VAL A 568 24.11 42.14 -27.12
C VAL A 568 22.99 42.94 -26.43
N GLN A 569 22.02 43.43 -27.19
CA GLN A 569 20.89 44.20 -26.66
C GLN A 569 19.74 43.26 -26.23
N PRO A 570 19.12 43.45 -25.04
CA PRO A 570 17.98 42.65 -24.60
C PRO A 570 16.66 43.16 -25.23
N GLY A 571 15.95 42.26 -25.91
CA GLY A 571 14.65 42.51 -26.51
C GLY A 571 13.50 42.62 -25.50
N GLN A 572 12.45 43.34 -25.88
CA GLN A 572 11.27 43.54 -25.02
C GLN A 572 10.58 42.22 -24.70
N GLY A 573 10.35 41.93 -23.41
CA GLY A 573 9.79 40.67 -22.92
C GLY A 573 10.83 39.69 -22.35
N LEU A 574 12.13 40.02 -22.45
CA LEU A 574 13.17 39.34 -21.69
C LEU A 574 13.25 39.94 -20.29
N ILE A 575 13.46 39.07 -19.31
CA ILE A 575 13.91 39.40 -17.98
C ILE A 575 15.37 38.97 -17.87
N VAL A 576 16.21 39.85 -17.35
CA VAL A 576 17.62 39.59 -17.09
C VAL A 576 17.85 39.71 -15.59
N ILE A 577 18.46 38.69 -15.02
CA ILE A 577 18.96 38.64 -13.65
C ILE A 577 20.48 38.73 -13.78
N ARG A 578 21.07 39.82 -13.30
CA ARG A 578 22.51 39.98 -13.21
C ARG A 578 22.97 39.72 -11.78
N PRO A 579 23.61 38.58 -11.48
CA PRO A 579 24.22 38.37 -10.17
C PRO A 579 25.26 39.47 -9.89
N LEU A 580 25.15 40.14 -8.74
CA LEU A 580 26.12 41.14 -8.27
C LEU A 580 27.06 40.52 -7.24
N GLU A 581 26.49 39.64 -6.41
CA GLU A 581 27.17 38.77 -5.48
C GLU A 581 26.69 37.34 -5.71
N ASN A 582 27.53 36.35 -5.41
CA ASN A 582 27.18 34.94 -5.59
C ASN A 582 27.07 34.28 -4.21
N PRO A 583 25.90 34.28 -3.56
CA PRO A 583 25.65 33.45 -2.38
C PRO A 583 25.47 31.97 -2.75
N VAL A 584 25.17 31.69 -4.02
CA VAL A 584 25.07 30.36 -4.63
C VAL A 584 25.64 30.41 -6.05
N PRO A 585 26.12 29.30 -6.64
CA PRO A 585 26.50 29.25 -8.04
C PRO A 585 25.33 29.60 -8.99
N SER A 586 25.61 30.25 -10.12
CA SER A 586 24.60 30.65 -11.11
C SER A 586 23.83 29.45 -11.67
N GLU A 587 24.48 28.29 -11.81
CA GLU A 587 23.87 27.04 -12.24
C GLU A 587 22.83 26.56 -11.23
N TYR A 588 23.14 26.68 -9.93
CA TYR A 588 22.20 26.30 -8.86
C TYR A 588 20.97 27.19 -8.91
N LEU A 589 21.19 28.50 -9.09
CA LEU A 589 20.12 29.48 -9.20
C LEU A 589 19.22 29.19 -10.41
N VAL A 590 19.78 28.87 -11.58
CA VAL A 590 19.00 28.51 -12.77
C VAL A 590 18.19 27.23 -12.56
N THR A 591 18.80 26.19 -11.97
CA THR A 591 18.10 24.94 -11.63
C THR A 591 16.96 25.21 -10.66
N TYR A 592 17.19 26.00 -9.61
CA TYR A 592 16.16 26.32 -8.63
C TYR A 592 15.00 27.14 -9.23
N LEU A 593 15.30 28.18 -10.03
CA LEU A 593 14.29 29.01 -10.70
C LEU A 593 13.42 28.21 -11.70
N SER A 594 13.88 27.03 -12.10
CA SER A 594 13.18 26.09 -12.98
C SER A 594 12.39 25.02 -12.20
N SER A 595 12.41 25.05 -10.87
CA SER A 595 11.74 24.05 -10.01
C SER A 595 10.28 24.42 -9.66
N PRO A 596 9.42 23.44 -9.37
CA PRO A 596 8.07 23.69 -8.84
C PRO A 596 8.06 24.52 -7.54
N GLN A 597 9.11 24.41 -6.74
CA GLN A 597 9.28 25.13 -5.47
C GLN A 597 9.46 26.64 -5.71
N ALA A 598 10.29 27.03 -6.68
CA ALA A 598 10.39 28.44 -7.08
C ALA A 598 9.09 28.93 -7.73
N GLU A 599 8.39 28.06 -8.46
CA GLU A 599 7.11 28.39 -9.08
C GLU A 599 6.02 28.76 -8.07
N GLN A 600 5.90 28.03 -6.97
CA GLN A 600 4.93 28.30 -5.91
C GLN A 600 5.11 29.69 -5.26
N GLN A 601 6.32 30.27 -5.34
CA GLN A 601 6.59 31.60 -4.83
C GLN A 601 6.16 32.73 -5.78
N ILE A 602 5.95 32.45 -7.06
CA ILE A 602 5.55 33.46 -8.05
C ILE A 602 4.04 33.67 -8.01
N LYS A 603 3.63 34.90 -7.67
CA LYS A 603 2.21 35.29 -7.69
C LYS A 603 1.73 35.45 -9.15
N LEU A 604 0.73 34.66 -9.52
CA LEU A 604 0.10 34.72 -10.85
C LEU A 604 -1.16 35.59 -10.79
N TYR A 605 -1.17 36.73 -11.50
CA TYR A 605 -2.25 37.74 -11.40
C TYR A 605 -3.25 37.72 -12.57
N SER A 606 -3.17 36.79 -13.51
CA SER A 606 -4.01 36.78 -14.73
C SER A 606 -4.04 35.43 -15.46
N VAL A 607 -5.03 35.26 -16.35
CA VAL A 607 -5.24 34.06 -17.21
C VAL A 607 -4.01 33.74 -18.09
N ILE A 608 -3.26 34.77 -18.50
CA ILE A 608 -1.90 34.64 -19.03
C ILE A 608 -0.99 35.35 -18.02
N PRO A 609 -0.31 34.64 -17.12
CA PRO A 609 0.46 35.30 -16.07
C PRO A 609 1.79 35.80 -16.63
N ARG A 610 2.07 37.10 -16.48
CA ARG A 610 3.42 37.66 -16.70
C ARG A 610 4.14 37.81 -15.37
N ILE A 611 5.41 37.46 -15.34
CA ILE A 611 6.29 37.62 -14.18
C ILE A 611 6.69 39.10 -14.09
N ARG A 612 6.34 39.77 -12.99
CA ARG A 612 6.84 41.12 -12.73
C ARG A 612 8.23 41.01 -12.11
N ARG A 613 9.11 41.93 -12.46
CA ARG A 613 10.48 42.02 -11.91
C ARG A 613 10.49 42.10 -10.38
N ALA A 614 9.51 42.81 -9.79
CA ALA A 614 9.36 42.91 -8.34
C ALA A 614 9.00 41.55 -7.70
N ASP A 615 8.07 40.79 -8.29
CA ASP A 615 7.70 39.46 -7.78
C ASP A 615 8.87 38.47 -7.93
N LEU A 616 9.65 38.59 -9.01
CA LEU A 616 10.86 37.77 -9.21
C LEU A 616 11.95 38.13 -8.18
N ALA A 617 12.13 39.41 -7.88
CA ALA A 617 13.05 39.88 -6.85
C ALA A 617 12.71 39.34 -5.46
N ASP A 618 11.42 39.05 -5.20
CA ASP A 618 10.92 38.51 -3.93
C ASP A 618 11.12 37.00 -3.77
N ILE A 619 11.55 36.28 -4.81
CA ILE A 619 11.82 34.83 -4.70
C ILE A 619 12.94 34.59 -3.71
N ARG A 620 12.70 33.66 -2.80
CA ARG A 620 13.68 33.15 -1.85
C ARG A 620 14.37 31.91 -2.39
N VAL A 621 15.68 32.00 -2.55
CA VAL A 621 16.56 30.95 -3.05
C VAL A 621 17.23 30.28 -1.86
N PRO A 622 16.98 28.98 -1.61
CA PRO A 622 17.63 28.26 -0.52
C PRO A 622 19.14 28.20 -0.73
N ILE A 623 19.90 28.32 0.35
CA ILE A 623 21.36 28.20 0.31
C ILE A 623 21.71 26.71 0.33
N CYS A 624 22.66 26.31 -0.51
CA CYS A 624 23.20 24.96 -0.55
C CYS A 624 24.57 24.97 0.12
N GLU A 625 24.73 24.23 1.22
CA GLU A 625 26.04 24.06 1.87
C GLU A 625 27.01 23.32 0.95
N GLY A 626 28.27 23.74 0.95
CA GLY A 626 29.35 23.16 0.13
C GLY A 626 30.17 24.22 -0.60
N ASP A 627 31.31 23.82 -1.15
CA ASP A 627 32.08 24.70 -2.04
C ASP A 627 31.42 24.81 -3.41
N PHE A 628 31.62 25.95 -4.08
CA PHE A 628 30.92 26.27 -5.33
C PHE A 628 31.23 25.29 -6.46
N GLU A 629 32.45 24.73 -6.49
CA GLU A 629 32.83 23.73 -7.50
C GLU A 629 32.14 22.38 -7.29
N GLU A 630 31.93 21.96 -6.05
CA GLU A 630 31.25 20.71 -5.71
C GLU A 630 29.77 20.78 -6.10
N VAL A 631 29.13 21.92 -5.80
CA VAL A 631 27.74 22.20 -6.17
C VAL A 631 27.60 22.25 -7.70
N ARG A 632 28.50 22.96 -8.40
CA ARG A 632 28.51 23.01 -9.87
C ARG A 632 28.69 21.63 -10.50
N THR A 633 29.61 20.82 -10.00
CA THR A 633 29.84 19.46 -10.50
C THR A 633 28.60 18.59 -10.34
N SER A 634 27.92 18.71 -9.20
CA SER A 634 26.70 17.95 -8.92
C SER A 634 25.54 18.37 -9.83
N ILE A 635 25.40 19.66 -10.11
CA ILE A 635 24.39 20.19 -11.05
C ILE A 635 24.71 19.80 -12.48
N ALA A 636 25.98 19.85 -12.89
CA ALA A 636 26.41 19.41 -14.22
C ALA A 636 26.01 17.95 -14.48
N ARG A 637 26.21 17.06 -13.50
CA ARG A 637 25.76 15.66 -13.59
C ARG A 637 24.24 15.51 -13.70
N LEU A 638 23.47 16.35 -13.01
CA LEU A 638 22.01 16.37 -13.14
C LEU A 638 21.57 16.87 -14.52
N ALA A 639 22.21 17.93 -15.03
CA ALA A 639 21.95 18.47 -16.35
C ALA A 639 22.28 17.47 -17.47
N GLU A 640 23.40 16.73 -17.35
CA GLU A 640 23.75 15.63 -18.26
C GLU A 640 22.64 14.57 -18.31
N GLY A 641 22.12 14.17 -17.15
CA GLY A 641 21.01 13.21 -17.08
C GLY A 641 19.72 13.73 -17.71
N GLN A 642 19.41 15.01 -17.55
CA GLN A 642 18.21 15.63 -18.12
C GLN A 642 18.32 15.79 -19.64
N VAL A 643 19.47 16.22 -20.16
CA VAL A 643 19.75 16.31 -21.60
C VAL A 643 19.57 14.95 -22.26
N GLU A 644 20.07 13.88 -21.64
CA GLU A 644 19.92 12.54 -22.19
C GLU A 644 18.45 12.07 -22.18
N SER A 645 17.69 12.41 -21.12
CA SER A 645 16.25 12.14 -21.07
C SER A 645 15.44 12.93 -22.11
N GLU A 646 15.83 14.17 -22.41
CA GLU A 646 15.16 15.01 -23.40
C GLU A 646 15.44 14.51 -24.83
N LYS A 647 16.68 14.11 -25.14
CA LYS A 647 17.01 13.45 -26.42
C LYS A 647 16.14 12.22 -26.67
N ILE A 648 15.98 11.38 -25.65
CA ILE A 648 15.13 10.18 -25.72
C ILE A 648 13.67 10.58 -26.02
N ARG A 649 13.17 11.63 -25.37
CA ARG A 649 11.81 12.13 -25.57
C ARG A 649 11.60 12.72 -26.97
N ASP A 650 12.56 13.49 -27.47
CA ASP A 650 12.51 14.10 -28.80
C ASP A 650 12.62 13.04 -29.90
N GLN A 651 13.48 12.03 -29.75
CA GLN A 651 13.56 10.89 -30.66
C GLN A 651 12.21 10.16 -30.78
N LEU A 652 11.52 9.96 -29.67
CA LEU A 652 10.19 9.35 -29.66
C LEU A 652 9.13 10.23 -30.33
N ARG A 653 9.20 11.55 -30.11
CA ARG A 653 8.28 12.50 -30.72
C ARG A 653 8.46 12.55 -32.24
N ASP A 654 9.70 12.62 -32.71
CA ASP A 654 10.02 12.66 -34.15
C ASP A 654 9.61 11.37 -34.84
N ALA A 655 9.92 10.21 -34.26
CA ALA A 655 9.47 8.93 -34.79
C ALA A 655 7.94 8.89 -34.95
N ARG A 656 7.20 9.42 -33.97
CA ARG A 656 5.73 9.48 -34.04
C ARG A 656 5.19 10.43 -35.10
N LEU A 657 5.87 11.54 -35.38
CA LEU A 657 5.45 12.50 -36.40
C LEU A 657 5.72 11.98 -37.82
N ARG A 658 6.85 11.28 -38.02
CA ARG A 658 7.24 10.71 -39.33
C ARG A 658 6.23 9.70 -39.89
N ILE A 659 5.45 9.07 -39.02
CA ILE A 659 4.34 8.17 -39.40
C ILE A 659 3.35 8.86 -40.35
N PHE A 660 3.12 10.16 -40.19
CA PHE A 660 2.10 10.90 -40.93
C PHE A 660 2.63 11.73 -42.10
N GLU A 661 3.94 11.64 -42.39
CA GLU A 661 4.52 12.26 -43.59
C GLU A 661 3.95 11.66 -44.88
N LYS A 662 3.96 12.44 -45.97
CA LYS A 662 3.44 11.99 -47.27
C LYS A 662 4.11 10.67 -47.70
N GLY A 663 3.30 9.72 -48.13
CA GLY A 663 3.73 8.37 -48.53
C GLY A 663 2.56 7.41 -48.68
N SER A 664 2.85 6.23 -49.24
CA SER A 664 1.90 5.12 -49.39
C SER A 664 1.47 4.55 -48.04
N SER A 665 0.40 3.74 -48.03
CA SER A 665 -0.10 3.13 -46.77
C SER A 665 0.91 2.17 -46.14
N SER A 666 1.71 1.47 -46.96
CA SER A 666 2.75 0.54 -46.49
C SER A 666 3.93 1.29 -45.87
N GLU A 667 4.37 2.40 -46.46
CA GLU A 667 5.44 3.23 -45.89
C GLU A 667 5.03 3.86 -44.55
N ARG A 668 3.77 4.29 -44.43
CA ARG A 668 3.24 4.78 -43.14
C ARG A 668 3.15 3.67 -42.11
N ARG A 669 2.80 2.45 -42.51
CA ARG A 669 2.81 1.28 -41.62
C ARG A 669 4.22 0.94 -41.14
N ALA A 670 5.21 0.93 -42.04
CA ALA A 670 6.60 0.69 -41.67
C ALA A 670 7.14 1.71 -40.66
N ARG A 671 6.84 3.00 -40.85
CA ARG A 671 7.22 4.06 -39.88
C ARG A 671 6.49 3.94 -38.54
N LEU A 672 5.23 3.46 -38.55
CA LEU A 672 4.48 3.19 -37.32
C LEU A 672 5.12 2.05 -36.53
N ASP A 673 5.50 0.96 -37.21
CA ASP A 673 6.13 -0.19 -36.58
C ASP A 673 7.53 0.19 -36.03
N GLU A 674 8.33 0.97 -36.78
CA GLU A 674 9.62 1.52 -36.32
C GLU A 674 9.48 2.41 -35.07
N ALA A 675 8.48 3.30 -35.04
CA ALA A 675 8.22 4.15 -33.87
C ALA A 675 7.74 3.34 -32.65
N ALA A 676 6.98 2.26 -32.87
CA ALA A 676 6.54 1.35 -31.82
C ALA A 676 7.71 0.56 -31.21
N GLU A 677 8.63 0.08 -32.03
CA GLU A 677 9.85 -0.60 -31.59
C GLU A 677 10.76 0.32 -30.77
N LEU A 678 11.02 1.54 -31.24
CA LEU A 678 11.82 2.53 -30.52
C LEU A 678 11.23 2.82 -29.12
N SER A 679 9.91 2.99 -29.04
CA SER A 679 9.17 3.21 -27.79
C SER A 679 9.28 2.03 -26.83
N SER A 680 9.14 0.81 -27.34
CA SER A 680 9.29 -0.42 -26.56
C SER A 680 10.70 -0.55 -25.96
N LEU A 681 11.74 -0.27 -26.76
CA LEU A 681 13.14 -0.37 -26.34
C LEU A 681 13.49 0.64 -25.23
N ILE A 682 13.02 1.87 -25.35
CA ILE A 682 13.20 2.93 -24.34
C ILE A 682 12.44 2.57 -23.05
N ALA A 683 11.21 2.08 -23.16
CA ALA A 683 10.41 1.65 -22.01
C ALA A 683 11.06 0.49 -21.26
N GLN A 684 11.63 -0.49 -21.97
CA GLN A 684 12.37 -1.61 -21.37
C GLN A 684 13.63 -1.14 -20.63
N ASN A 685 14.35 -0.13 -21.13
CA ASN A 685 15.54 0.38 -20.47
C ASN A 685 15.24 1.23 -19.23
N LEU A 686 14.17 2.05 -19.23
CA LEU A 686 13.75 2.82 -18.05
C LEU A 686 13.22 1.91 -16.92
N ARG A 687 12.50 0.83 -17.27
CA ARG A 687 12.01 -0.17 -16.29
C ARG A 687 13.14 -0.91 -15.55
N LYS A 688 14.37 -0.93 -16.08
CA LYS A 688 15.53 -1.52 -15.39
C LYS A 688 15.98 -0.74 -14.14
N GLN A 689 15.58 0.52 -13.95
CA GLN A 689 16.16 1.39 -12.91
C GLN A 689 15.32 1.57 -11.62
N SER A 690 14.01 1.26 -11.57
CA SER A 690 13.17 1.51 -10.38
C SER A 690 12.90 0.30 -9.47
N GLU A 691 12.99 -0.93 -9.96
CA GLU A 691 13.03 -2.16 -9.16
C GLU A 691 13.82 -3.22 -9.94
N PRO A 692 15.10 -3.45 -9.62
CA PRO A 692 16.02 -4.09 -10.57
C PRO A 692 15.74 -5.60 -10.77
N TYR A 693 15.01 -6.25 -9.86
CA TYR A 693 14.60 -7.66 -10.01
C TYR A 693 13.26 -7.85 -10.73
N ARG A 694 12.45 -6.79 -10.87
CA ARG A 694 11.14 -6.89 -11.50
C ARG A 694 11.26 -7.20 -13.00
N ILE A 695 12.28 -6.67 -13.67
CA ILE A 695 12.56 -7.02 -15.07
C ILE A 695 12.86 -8.51 -15.23
N PHE A 696 13.65 -9.10 -14.33
CA PHE A 696 13.95 -10.54 -14.41
C PHE A 696 12.71 -11.39 -14.17
N GLN A 697 11.82 -10.97 -13.26
CA GLN A 697 10.53 -11.62 -13.04
C GLN A 697 9.60 -11.52 -14.25
N GLU A 698 9.59 -10.39 -14.96
CA GLU A 698 8.65 -10.17 -16.09
C GLU A 698 9.18 -10.75 -17.41
N THR A 699 10.50 -10.81 -17.61
CA THR A 699 11.06 -11.08 -18.95
C THR A 699 11.88 -12.36 -19.09
N TYR A 700 12.24 -13.07 -18.01
CA TYR A 700 13.07 -14.29 -18.12
C TYR A 700 12.20 -15.55 -18.30
N PRO A 701 12.79 -16.67 -18.75
CA PRO A 701 12.11 -17.96 -18.80
C PRO A 701 11.46 -18.32 -17.46
N TYR A 702 10.30 -18.99 -17.53
CA TYR A 702 9.40 -19.19 -16.39
C TYR A 702 10.08 -19.69 -15.10
N GLY A 703 10.95 -20.70 -15.21
CA GLY A 703 11.68 -21.24 -14.05
C GLY A 703 12.55 -20.20 -13.33
N ILE A 704 13.22 -19.30 -14.06
CA ILE A 704 14.03 -18.23 -13.47
C ILE A 704 13.13 -17.13 -12.90
N ALA A 705 12.14 -16.68 -13.66
CA ALA A 705 11.23 -15.61 -13.29
C ALA A 705 10.44 -15.94 -12.01
N ARG A 706 9.97 -17.19 -11.88
CA ARG A 706 9.30 -17.70 -10.70
C ARG A 706 10.23 -17.78 -9.48
N ALA A 707 11.48 -18.21 -9.67
CA ALA A 707 12.46 -18.21 -8.58
C ALA A 707 12.73 -16.77 -8.10
N VAL A 708 12.89 -15.82 -9.01
CA VAL A 708 13.06 -14.38 -8.69
C VAL A 708 11.84 -13.83 -7.96
N ARG A 709 10.62 -14.19 -8.36
CA ARG A 709 9.39 -13.88 -7.63
C ARG A 709 9.45 -14.40 -6.19
N LYS A 710 9.80 -15.67 -6.00
CA LYS A 710 9.93 -16.28 -4.66
C LYS A 710 10.93 -15.49 -3.81
N PHE A 711 12.09 -15.15 -4.36
CA PHE A 711 13.09 -14.31 -3.70
C PHE A 711 12.58 -12.92 -3.32
N ARG A 712 11.84 -12.24 -4.20
CA ARG A 712 11.26 -10.91 -3.93
C ARG A 712 10.20 -10.94 -2.83
N HIS A 713 9.45 -12.03 -2.72
CA HIS A 713 8.35 -12.15 -1.76
C HIS A 713 8.74 -12.87 -0.45
N SER A 714 9.95 -13.41 -0.33
CA SER A 714 10.47 -13.97 0.93
C SER A 714 10.63 -12.88 1.99
N THR A 715 10.10 -13.14 3.20
CA THR A 715 10.06 -12.14 4.28
C THR A 715 11.09 -12.39 5.38
N SER A 716 11.45 -13.65 5.64
CA SER A 716 12.53 -13.99 6.58
C SER A 716 13.87 -14.16 5.86
N PRO A 717 15.02 -13.87 6.49
CA PRO A 717 16.32 -14.10 5.84
C PRO A 717 16.72 -15.54 5.62
N ALA A 718 16.17 -16.50 6.37
CA ALA A 718 16.35 -17.91 6.02
C ALA A 718 15.63 -18.22 4.70
N GLU A 719 14.37 -17.82 4.56
CA GLU A 719 13.60 -17.99 3.32
C GLU A 719 14.17 -17.17 2.14
N LYS A 720 14.67 -15.96 2.41
CA LYS A 720 15.28 -15.10 1.38
C LYS A 720 16.60 -15.69 0.91
N HIS A 721 17.39 -16.26 1.82
CA HIS A 721 18.63 -16.98 1.50
C HIS A 721 18.37 -18.25 0.70
N GLU A 722 17.39 -19.07 1.12
CA GLU A 722 16.99 -20.27 0.39
C GLU A 722 16.43 -19.95 -1.00
N ALA A 723 15.55 -18.95 -1.10
CA ALA A 723 15.00 -18.51 -2.38
C ALA A 723 16.08 -17.96 -3.31
N ALA A 724 17.09 -17.26 -2.78
CA ALA A 724 18.23 -16.81 -3.58
C ALA A 724 19.10 -17.99 -4.09
N LEU A 725 19.25 -19.07 -3.30
CA LEU A 725 19.91 -20.29 -3.78
C LEU A 725 19.10 -20.94 -4.90
N GLN A 726 17.77 -21.01 -4.77
CA GLN A 726 16.89 -21.53 -5.81
C GLN A 726 16.98 -20.70 -7.10
N CYS A 727 16.99 -19.36 -7.02
CA CYS A 727 17.23 -18.50 -8.19
C CYS A 727 18.53 -18.83 -8.91
N VAL A 728 19.60 -19.07 -8.15
CA VAL A 728 20.92 -19.41 -8.68
C VAL A 728 20.92 -20.79 -9.33
N GLU A 729 20.26 -21.77 -8.73
CA GLU A 729 20.11 -23.11 -9.30
C GLU A 729 19.31 -23.06 -10.60
N SER A 730 18.14 -22.42 -10.61
CA SER A 730 17.31 -22.26 -11.80
C SER A 730 18.07 -21.53 -12.92
N LEU A 731 18.84 -20.48 -12.61
CA LEU A 731 19.66 -19.77 -13.61
C LEU A 731 20.74 -20.68 -14.22
N ILE A 732 21.50 -21.40 -13.39
CA ILE A 732 22.57 -22.31 -13.87
C ILE A 732 21.98 -23.42 -14.74
N LEU A 733 20.88 -24.02 -14.31
CA LEU A 733 20.24 -25.12 -15.03
C LEU A 733 19.66 -24.62 -16.36
N SER A 734 18.94 -23.50 -16.38
CA SER A 734 18.43 -22.90 -17.62
C SER A 734 19.53 -22.53 -18.61
N LEU A 735 20.65 -21.95 -18.14
CA LEU A 735 21.81 -21.69 -19.00
C LEU A 735 22.45 -22.98 -19.54
N GLY A 736 22.52 -24.00 -18.70
CA GLY A 736 23.04 -25.31 -19.06
C GLY A 736 22.19 -26.01 -20.11
N ILE A 737 20.87 -25.97 -19.96
CA ILE A 737 19.89 -26.44 -20.95
C ILE A 737 20.11 -25.75 -22.29
N VAL A 738 20.20 -24.41 -22.27
CA VAL A 738 20.44 -23.62 -23.49
C VAL A 738 21.78 -24.00 -24.12
N ALA A 739 22.85 -24.14 -23.34
CA ALA A 739 24.16 -24.55 -23.83
C ALA A 739 24.13 -25.94 -24.47
N HIS A 740 23.47 -26.92 -23.86
CA HIS A 740 23.30 -28.26 -24.43
C HIS A 740 22.49 -28.24 -25.72
N ALA A 741 21.39 -27.49 -25.76
CA ALA A 741 20.55 -27.35 -26.94
C ALA A 741 21.31 -26.71 -28.11
N ILE A 742 22.11 -25.68 -27.85
CA ILE A 742 22.98 -25.04 -28.85
C ILE A 742 24.03 -26.03 -29.37
N ALA A 743 24.71 -26.75 -28.48
CA ALA A 743 25.70 -27.75 -28.87
C ALA A 743 25.08 -28.90 -29.69
N ALA A 744 23.88 -29.35 -29.30
CA ALA A 744 23.11 -30.37 -30.02
C ALA A 744 22.79 -29.92 -31.44
N ASN A 745 22.21 -28.72 -31.58
CA ASN A 745 21.83 -28.12 -32.85
C ASN A 745 23.03 -27.95 -33.81
N ARG A 746 24.24 -27.81 -33.25
CA ARG A 746 25.48 -27.61 -34.00
C ARG A 746 26.29 -28.89 -34.22
N GLY A 747 25.82 -30.03 -33.73
CA GLY A 747 26.58 -31.28 -33.80
C GLY A 747 27.87 -31.29 -32.97
N ARG A 748 28.01 -30.39 -31.98
CA ARG A 748 29.19 -30.26 -31.09
C ARG A 748 29.02 -31.03 -29.79
N GLN A 749 28.47 -32.23 -29.90
CA GLN A 749 28.17 -33.11 -28.77
C GLN A 749 29.41 -33.84 -28.24
N ASP A 750 30.54 -33.66 -28.92
CA ASP A 750 31.87 -34.25 -28.72
C ASP A 750 32.74 -33.43 -27.75
N LEU A 751 32.31 -32.22 -27.36
CA LEU A 751 33.03 -31.38 -26.41
C LEU A 751 33.32 -32.15 -25.09
N PRO A 752 34.57 -32.10 -24.56
CA PRO A 752 34.96 -32.89 -23.38
C PRO A 752 34.04 -32.69 -22.18
N GLU A 753 33.61 -31.46 -21.91
CA GLU A 753 32.71 -31.12 -20.80
C GLU A 753 31.30 -31.70 -20.99
N ILE A 754 30.83 -31.82 -22.24
CA ILE A 754 29.54 -32.47 -22.55
C ILE A 754 29.67 -33.99 -22.38
N VAL A 755 30.80 -34.59 -22.75
CA VAL A 755 31.09 -36.01 -22.51
C VAL A 755 31.13 -36.32 -21.01
N GLN A 756 31.76 -35.47 -20.20
CA GLN A 756 31.76 -35.61 -18.74
C GLN A 756 30.34 -35.48 -18.15
N TRP A 757 29.55 -34.53 -18.66
CA TRP A 757 28.14 -34.41 -18.26
C TRP A 757 27.34 -35.67 -18.62
N LYS A 758 27.51 -36.22 -19.84
CA LYS A 758 26.87 -37.47 -20.28
C LYS A 758 27.21 -38.65 -19.37
N GLN A 759 28.47 -38.79 -18.97
CA GLN A 759 28.90 -39.84 -18.03
C GLN A 759 28.27 -39.65 -16.64
N ALA A 760 28.15 -38.41 -16.15
CA ALA A 760 27.51 -38.12 -14.87
C ALA A 760 26.00 -38.43 -14.89
N VAL A 761 25.32 -38.13 -16.01
CA VAL A 761 23.91 -38.47 -16.25
C VAL A 761 23.69 -39.99 -16.31
N GLY A 762 24.61 -40.73 -16.94
CA GLY A 762 24.57 -42.20 -16.98
C GLY A 762 24.91 -42.89 -15.66
N GLY A 763 25.31 -42.13 -14.62
CA GLY A 763 25.75 -42.63 -13.32
C GLY A 763 24.97 -42.04 -12.14
N GLY A 764 25.68 -41.46 -11.17
CA GLY A 764 25.16 -41.04 -9.85
C GLY A 764 24.42 -39.70 -9.80
N GLY A 765 24.15 -39.06 -10.95
CA GLY A 765 23.45 -37.77 -11.07
C GLY A 765 24.36 -36.56 -11.31
N VAL A 766 23.80 -35.49 -11.84
CA VAL A 766 24.56 -34.33 -12.31
C VAL A 766 24.68 -33.23 -11.25
N ALA A 767 25.90 -32.95 -10.80
CA ALA A 767 26.19 -31.76 -10.00
C ALA A 767 26.15 -30.46 -10.84
N LEU A 768 25.78 -29.33 -10.21
CA LEU A 768 25.80 -27.98 -10.82
C LEU A 768 27.15 -27.60 -11.45
N GLY A 769 28.26 -28.15 -10.94
CA GLY A 769 29.58 -27.95 -11.51
C GLY A 769 29.71 -28.46 -12.96
N HIS A 770 29.07 -29.59 -13.30
CA HIS A 770 29.06 -30.12 -14.67
C HIS A 770 28.30 -29.18 -15.60
N TRP A 771 27.15 -28.64 -15.17
CA TRP A 771 26.39 -27.66 -15.94
C TRP A 771 27.20 -26.38 -16.21
N VAL A 772 27.91 -25.85 -15.20
CA VAL A 772 28.78 -24.68 -15.38
C VAL A 772 29.96 -24.95 -16.33
N ALA A 773 30.50 -26.18 -16.32
CA ALA A 773 31.56 -26.57 -17.25
C ALA A 773 31.06 -26.58 -18.71
N VAL A 774 29.86 -27.13 -18.95
CA VAL A 774 29.23 -27.10 -20.29
C VAL A 774 28.95 -25.68 -20.75
N ILE A 775 28.39 -24.82 -19.89
CA ILE A 775 28.16 -23.39 -20.22
C ILE A 775 29.45 -22.72 -20.68
N ARG A 776 30.57 -23.00 -20.01
CA ARG A 776 31.89 -22.46 -20.37
C ARG A 776 32.35 -22.94 -21.74
N ALA A 777 32.31 -24.26 -21.95
CA ALA A 777 32.82 -24.89 -23.17
C ALA A 777 32.04 -24.44 -24.40
N VAL A 778 30.70 -24.49 -24.32
CA VAL A 778 29.83 -24.06 -25.42
C VAL A 778 29.89 -22.54 -25.64
N GLY A 779 30.04 -21.74 -24.58
CA GLY A 779 30.25 -20.30 -24.72
C GLY A 779 31.56 -19.94 -25.41
N ALA A 780 32.65 -20.64 -25.10
CA ALA A 780 33.94 -20.49 -25.78
C ALA A 780 33.88 -20.92 -27.24
N ASP A 781 33.22 -22.05 -27.51
CA ASP A 781 33.01 -22.57 -28.86
C ASP A 781 32.17 -21.61 -29.73
N ALA A 782 31.06 -21.11 -29.18
CA ALA A 782 30.22 -20.11 -29.84
C ALA A 782 30.99 -18.81 -30.15
N LYS A 783 31.95 -18.43 -29.30
CA LYS A 783 32.82 -17.27 -29.54
C LYS A 783 33.82 -17.51 -30.66
N GLU A 784 34.43 -18.70 -30.71
CA GLU A 784 35.40 -19.06 -31.76
C GLU A 784 34.75 -19.05 -33.16
N ILE A 785 33.51 -19.53 -33.24
CA ILE A 785 32.72 -19.59 -34.48
C ILE A 785 32.03 -18.24 -34.78
N GLY A 786 32.09 -17.28 -33.86
CA GLY A 786 31.53 -15.94 -34.03
C GLY A 786 30.00 -15.92 -34.09
N ASP A 787 29.34 -16.76 -33.29
CA ASP A 787 27.88 -16.87 -33.25
C ASP A 787 27.24 -15.82 -32.34
N PRO A 788 26.53 -14.81 -32.88
CA PRO A 788 25.82 -13.83 -32.09
C PRO A 788 24.40 -14.28 -31.74
N ALA A 789 23.85 -15.30 -32.42
CA ALA A 789 22.42 -15.64 -32.36
C ALA A 789 22.04 -16.31 -31.05
N SER A 790 22.97 -17.05 -30.43
CA SER A 790 22.71 -17.69 -29.15
C SER A 790 22.78 -16.76 -27.93
N GLY A 791 23.46 -15.61 -28.02
CA GLY A 791 23.77 -14.74 -26.88
C GLY A 791 24.74 -15.32 -25.83
N LEU A 792 25.09 -16.60 -25.93
CA LEU A 792 25.94 -17.30 -24.95
C LEU A 792 27.43 -16.90 -25.05
N ALA A 793 27.92 -16.64 -26.26
CA ALA A 793 29.28 -16.15 -26.50
C ALA A 793 29.52 -14.78 -25.82
N GLU A 794 28.55 -13.87 -25.93
CA GLU A 794 28.62 -12.55 -25.29
C GLU A 794 28.55 -12.66 -23.76
N ALA A 795 27.61 -13.47 -23.26
CA ALA A 795 27.39 -13.65 -21.81
C ALA A 795 28.61 -14.25 -21.10
N THR A 796 29.34 -15.13 -21.77
CA THR A 796 30.53 -15.83 -21.20
C THR A 796 31.85 -15.08 -21.43
N THR A 797 31.86 -14.01 -22.23
CA THR A 797 33.07 -13.25 -22.55
C THR A 797 33.54 -12.36 -21.39
N GLN A 798 34.81 -12.52 -20.99
CA GLN A 798 35.43 -11.70 -19.95
C GLN A 798 35.81 -10.30 -20.48
N LYS A 799 35.28 -9.23 -19.86
CA LYS A 799 35.67 -7.83 -20.15
C LYS A 799 36.91 -7.44 -19.32
N LYS A 800 37.90 -6.76 -19.93
CA LYS A 800 39.13 -6.30 -19.25
C LYS A 800 38.81 -5.59 -17.93
N GLY A 801 39.38 -6.06 -16.82
CA GLY A 801 39.26 -5.44 -15.49
C GLY A 801 38.00 -5.79 -14.68
N LYS A 802 37.05 -6.60 -15.20
CA LYS A 802 35.86 -7.05 -14.44
C LYS A 802 35.85 -8.58 -14.25
N LYS A 803 35.28 -9.03 -13.12
CA LYS A 803 34.89 -10.44 -12.94
C LYS A 803 33.66 -10.71 -13.83
N GLY A 804 33.74 -11.71 -14.71
CA GLY A 804 32.67 -12.04 -15.67
C GLY A 804 31.73 -13.16 -15.18
N LEU A 805 30.67 -13.46 -15.93
CA LEU A 805 29.65 -14.47 -15.61
C LEU A 805 30.24 -15.78 -15.08
N MET A 806 31.25 -16.33 -15.75
CA MET A 806 31.84 -17.62 -15.37
C MET A 806 32.49 -17.62 -13.99
N ALA A 807 33.06 -16.48 -13.57
CA ALA A 807 33.63 -16.32 -12.24
C ALA A 807 32.51 -16.24 -11.18
N ASP A 808 31.41 -15.56 -11.50
CA ASP A 808 30.26 -15.43 -10.61
C ASP A 808 29.56 -16.78 -10.43
N LEU A 809 29.30 -17.53 -11.52
CA LEU A 809 28.70 -18.87 -11.45
C LEU A 809 29.56 -19.86 -10.66
N SER A 810 30.89 -19.81 -10.83
CA SER A 810 31.81 -20.66 -10.06
C SER A 810 31.80 -20.31 -8.57
N ALA A 811 31.75 -19.02 -8.23
CA ALA A 811 31.63 -18.57 -6.85
C ALA A 811 30.30 -18.97 -6.21
N LEU A 812 29.21 -18.96 -6.98
CA LEU A 812 27.87 -19.38 -6.56
C LEU A 812 27.81 -20.88 -6.29
N VAL A 813 28.38 -21.73 -7.16
CA VAL A 813 28.45 -23.19 -6.93
C VAL A 813 29.24 -23.52 -5.67
N ILE A 814 30.38 -22.86 -5.43
CA ILE A 814 31.18 -23.05 -4.21
C ILE A 814 30.35 -22.69 -2.97
N LEU A 815 29.65 -21.56 -3.00
CA LEU A 815 28.82 -21.10 -1.89
C LEU A 815 27.69 -22.09 -1.59
N ARG A 816 26.99 -22.55 -2.63
CA ARG A 816 25.90 -23.54 -2.52
C ARG A 816 26.40 -24.87 -1.97
N ASN A 817 27.51 -25.40 -2.49
CA ASN A 817 28.05 -26.68 -2.03
C ASN A 817 28.49 -26.63 -0.57
N LYS A 818 29.12 -25.52 -0.14
CA LYS A 818 29.48 -25.31 1.27
C LYS A 818 28.25 -25.39 2.20
N ILE A 819 27.12 -24.84 1.76
CA ILE A 819 25.86 -24.88 2.51
C ILE A 819 25.31 -26.31 2.55
N ARG A 820 25.28 -27.02 1.41
CA ARG A 820 24.80 -28.41 1.32
C ARG A 820 25.61 -29.39 2.19
N HIS A 821 26.90 -29.16 2.38
CA HIS A 821 27.77 -29.99 3.24
C HIS A 821 27.73 -29.61 4.73
N GLY A 822 26.70 -28.90 5.19
CA GLY A 822 26.45 -28.63 6.62
C GLY A 822 27.20 -27.42 7.21
N ALA A 823 27.94 -26.69 6.38
CA ALA A 823 28.63 -25.44 6.73
C ALA A 823 27.85 -24.19 6.30
N GLY A 824 26.51 -24.29 6.27
CA GLY A 824 25.60 -23.18 6.03
C GLY A 824 25.49 -22.22 7.22
N PRO A 825 24.96 -21.00 6.99
CA PRO A 825 24.73 -20.04 8.07
C PRO A 825 23.76 -20.61 9.12
N ARG A 826 24.08 -20.44 10.40
CA ARG A 826 23.29 -20.91 11.54
C ARG A 826 22.74 -19.77 12.39
N THR A 827 23.41 -18.61 12.36
CA THR A 827 22.97 -17.40 13.07
C THR A 827 22.45 -16.35 12.11
N ARG A 828 21.62 -15.42 12.61
CA ARG A 828 21.06 -14.34 11.78
C ARG A 828 22.15 -13.49 11.11
N ALA A 829 23.22 -13.15 11.83
CA ALA A 829 24.33 -12.40 11.27
C ALA A 829 25.08 -13.16 10.15
N GLU A 830 25.17 -14.49 10.25
CA GLU A 830 25.72 -15.33 9.19
C GLU A 830 24.78 -15.39 7.97
N PHE A 831 23.46 -15.45 8.19
CA PHE A 831 22.47 -15.37 7.12
C PHE A 831 22.54 -14.03 6.38
N ASP A 832 22.62 -12.91 7.10
CA ASP A 832 22.66 -11.58 6.49
C ASP A 832 23.95 -11.40 5.65
N ARG A 833 25.11 -11.79 6.20
CA ARG A 833 26.40 -11.73 5.49
C ARG A 833 26.46 -12.67 4.28
N SER A 834 25.90 -13.88 4.41
CA SER A 834 25.82 -14.83 3.31
C SER A 834 24.87 -14.34 2.22
N SER A 835 23.73 -13.76 2.61
CA SER A 835 22.71 -13.21 1.71
C SER A 835 23.23 -12.02 0.90
N GLU A 836 23.98 -11.10 1.52
CA GLU A 836 24.58 -9.96 0.79
C GLU A 836 25.54 -10.44 -0.32
N LYS A 837 26.38 -11.43 -0.03
CA LYS A 837 27.28 -12.02 -1.02
C LYS A 837 26.52 -12.76 -2.12
N LEU A 838 25.49 -13.51 -1.76
CA LEU A 838 24.67 -14.30 -2.67
C LEU A 838 23.84 -13.40 -3.59
N GLU A 839 23.16 -12.38 -3.05
CA GLU A 839 22.31 -11.42 -3.77
C GLU A 839 23.12 -10.61 -4.79
N ARG A 840 24.33 -10.17 -4.44
CA ARG A 840 25.25 -9.48 -5.37
C ARG A 840 25.69 -10.38 -6.53
N LEU A 841 26.10 -11.61 -6.23
CA LEU A 841 26.55 -12.57 -7.26
C LEU A 841 25.39 -13.00 -8.16
N MET A 842 24.21 -13.22 -7.58
CA MET A 842 22.99 -13.55 -8.29
C MET A 842 22.57 -12.42 -9.24
N PHE A 843 22.51 -11.17 -8.75
CA PHE A 843 22.15 -10.02 -9.56
C PHE A 843 23.12 -9.80 -10.72
N SER A 844 24.43 -9.88 -10.45
CA SER A 844 25.46 -9.80 -11.48
C SER A 844 25.28 -10.90 -12.53
N SER A 845 25.08 -12.15 -12.09
CA SER A 845 24.89 -13.30 -13.00
C SER A 845 23.64 -13.14 -13.87
N LEU A 846 22.50 -12.74 -13.29
CA LEU A 846 21.27 -12.44 -14.03
C LEU A 846 21.51 -11.36 -15.08
N SER A 847 22.23 -10.29 -14.71
CA SER A 847 22.55 -9.16 -15.61
C SER A 847 23.47 -9.53 -16.77
N TRP A 848 24.37 -10.51 -16.60
CA TRP A 848 25.17 -11.05 -17.71
C TRP A 848 24.34 -11.90 -18.68
N CYS A 849 23.21 -12.43 -18.24
CA CYS A 849 22.36 -13.32 -19.00
C CYS A 849 21.15 -12.62 -19.63
N THR A 850 21.22 -11.31 -19.90
CA THR A 850 20.09 -10.54 -20.48
C THR A 850 19.61 -11.03 -21.84
N PHE A 851 20.40 -11.85 -22.55
CA PHE A 851 19.95 -12.48 -23.79
C PHE A 851 18.78 -13.45 -23.54
N LEU A 852 18.69 -14.08 -22.36
CA LEU A 852 17.56 -14.93 -21.98
C LEU A 852 16.24 -14.17 -21.95
N ALA A 853 16.26 -12.85 -21.72
CA ALA A 853 15.07 -12.01 -21.79
C ALA A 853 14.51 -11.84 -23.21
N ARG A 854 15.35 -12.08 -24.23
CA ARG A 854 15.00 -11.93 -25.64
C ARG A 854 14.85 -13.28 -26.34
N ALA A 855 15.32 -14.35 -25.71
CA ALA A 855 15.23 -15.71 -26.21
C ALA A 855 13.94 -16.37 -25.69
N ARG A 856 12.86 -16.32 -26.47
CA ARG A 856 11.53 -16.78 -26.04
C ARG A 856 11.47 -18.29 -25.98
N TRP A 857 11.09 -18.84 -24.84
CA TRP A 857 10.82 -20.27 -24.70
C TRP A 857 9.37 -20.53 -25.11
N VAL A 858 9.15 -21.41 -26.09
CA VAL A 858 7.85 -21.69 -26.66
C VAL A 858 7.60 -23.19 -26.66
N HIS A 859 6.50 -23.61 -26.03
CA HIS A 859 6.01 -24.98 -26.09
C HIS A 859 5.07 -25.13 -27.29
N MET A 860 5.35 -26.08 -28.17
CA MET A 860 4.55 -26.31 -29.38
C MET A 860 3.23 -27.02 -29.09
N ASP A 861 2.14 -26.51 -29.65
CA ASP A 861 0.80 -27.12 -29.59
C ASP A 861 0.30 -27.56 -30.97
N ARG A 862 0.56 -26.77 -32.02
CA ARG A 862 0.08 -27.07 -33.37
C ARG A 862 1.00 -26.54 -34.45
N LEU A 863 1.25 -27.36 -35.46
CA LEU A 863 1.93 -26.99 -36.70
C LEU A 863 0.95 -27.04 -37.89
N ARG A 864 0.95 -25.99 -38.73
CA ARG A 864 0.13 -25.90 -39.94
C ARG A 864 0.99 -25.46 -41.13
N TRP A 865 1.05 -26.26 -42.18
CA TRP A 865 1.68 -25.85 -43.44
C TRP A 865 0.84 -24.77 -44.15
N LEU A 866 1.48 -23.68 -44.57
CA LEU A 866 0.86 -22.60 -45.36
C LEU A 866 1.44 -22.62 -46.78
N PRO A 867 0.76 -23.26 -47.75
CA PRO A 867 1.27 -23.41 -49.11
C PRO A 867 1.49 -22.07 -49.84
N GLU A 868 0.70 -21.05 -49.52
CA GLU A 868 0.71 -19.74 -50.19
C GLU A 868 2.00 -18.95 -49.93
N VAL A 869 2.59 -19.12 -48.74
CA VAL A 869 3.83 -18.43 -48.33
C VAL A 869 5.03 -19.37 -48.23
N GLY A 870 4.83 -20.68 -48.42
CA GLY A 870 5.90 -21.68 -48.35
C GLY A 870 6.51 -21.83 -46.95
N LYS A 871 5.73 -21.57 -45.89
CA LYS A 871 6.16 -21.62 -44.49
C LYS A 871 5.23 -22.46 -43.64
N PHE A 872 5.69 -22.87 -42.47
CA PHE A 872 4.85 -23.46 -41.45
C PHE A 872 4.42 -22.40 -40.45
N GLU A 873 3.12 -22.30 -40.23
CA GLU A 873 2.54 -21.57 -39.09
C GLU A 873 2.55 -22.47 -37.86
N VAL A 874 3.04 -21.91 -36.77
CA VAL A 874 3.24 -22.58 -35.50
C VAL A 874 2.38 -21.88 -34.47
N SER A 875 1.59 -22.63 -33.72
CA SER A 875 0.87 -22.15 -32.52
C SER A 875 1.40 -22.87 -31.28
N GLY A 876 1.55 -22.13 -30.19
CA GLY A 876 2.11 -22.67 -28.95
C GLY A 876 1.93 -21.72 -27.77
N LEU A 877 2.61 -22.01 -26.67
CA LEU A 877 2.57 -21.25 -25.42
C LEU A 877 3.94 -20.63 -25.10
N VAL A 878 3.97 -19.38 -24.64
CA VAL A 878 5.20 -18.65 -24.26
C VAL A 878 5.49 -18.86 -22.78
N LEU A 879 6.59 -19.55 -22.48
CA LEU A 879 7.02 -19.90 -21.12
C LEU A 879 7.97 -18.84 -20.55
N MET A 880 7.51 -17.59 -20.51
CA MET A 880 8.24 -16.43 -20.01
C MET A 880 7.42 -15.74 -18.90
N GLY A 881 8.09 -15.06 -17.98
CA GLY A 881 7.42 -14.42 -16.83
C GLY A 881 7.15 -15.41 -15.68
N ASP A 882 6.53 -14.97 -14.59
CA ASP A 882 6.39 -15.75 -13.35
C ASP A 882 4.99 -16.36 -13.11
N HIS A 883 4.12 -16.28 -14.12
CA HIS A 883 2.76 -16.81 -14.06
C HIS A 883 2.67 -18.17 -14.75
N PRO A 884 1.97 -19.17 -14.17
CA PRO A 884 1.80 -20.49 -14.78
C PRO A 884 0.80 -20.50 -15.96
N ASP A 885 -0.02 -19.46 -16.10
CA ASP A 885 -0.92 -19.30 -17.25
C ASP A 885 -0.12 -18.68 -18.40
N PHE A 886 0.45 -19.54 -19.26
CA PHE A 886 1.28 -19.12 -20.38
C PHE A 886 0.46 -18.48 -21.50
N GLU A 887 1.00 -17.41 -22.11
CA GLU A 887 0.33 -16.71 -23.20
C GLU A 887 0.44 -17.50 -24.51
N PRO A 888 -0.64 -17.60 -25.31
CA PRO A 888 -0.57 -18.22 -26.62
C PRO A 888 0.24 -17.34 -27.59
N ILE A 889 0.99 -17.98 -28.47
CA ILE A 889 1.74 -17.33 -29.55
C ILE A 889 1.52 -18.05 -30.86
N THR A 890 1.48 -17.27 -31.94
CA THR A 890 1.55 -17.78 -33.31
C THR A 890 2.72 -17.12 -34.05
N PHE A 891 3.52 -17.90 -34.75
CA PHE A 891 4.61 -17.41 -35.60
C PHE A 891 4.83 -18.32 -36.80
N GLN A 892 5.61 -17.88 -37.79
CA GLN A 892 5.93 -18.66 -38.98
C GLN A 892 7.41 -19.05 -39.00
N THR A 893 7.69 -20.26 -39.48
CA THR A 893 9.03 -20.85 -39.60
C THR A 893 9.22 -21.49 -40.97
N ASP A 894 10.45 -21.48 -41.45
CA ASP A 894 10.85 -22.11 -42.71
C ASP A 894 11.13 -23.61 -42.53
N VAL A 895 11.29 -24.07 -41.28
CA VAL A 895 11.54 -25.47 -40.93
C VAL A 895 10.40 -26.04 -40.09
N PRO A 896 9.99 -27.31 -40.33
CA PRO A 896 8.97 -27.95 -39.52
C PRO A 896 9.47 -28.16 -38.08
N LEU A 897 8.62 -27.87 -37.09
CA LEU A 897 8.92 -28.07 -35.68
C LEU A 897 8.14 -29.26 -35.13
N ALA A 898 8.74 -29.99 -34.20
CA ALA A 898 8.12 -31.16 -33.58
C ALA A 898 7.02 -30.74 -32.61
N ASP A 899 5.88 -31.43 -32.69
CA ASP A 899 4.73 -31.18 -31.83
C ASP A 899 5.02 -31.59 -30.38
N GLY A 900 4.44 -30.88 -29.41
CA GLY A 900 4.66 -31.12 -27.97
C GLY A 900 6.11 -30.93 -27.49
N SER A 901 6.97 -30.33 -28.31
CA SER A 901 8.37 -30.05 -27.95
C SER A 901 8.56 -28.60 -27.51
N LEU A 902 9.54 -28.39 -26.64
CA LEU A 902 9.92 -27.07 -26.17
C LEU A 902 11.05 -26.51 -27.03
N TYR A 903 10.89 -25.28 -27.51
CA TYR A 903 11.88 -24.57 -28.33
C TYR A 903 12.28 -23.25 -27.68
N MET A 904 13.55 -22.87 -27.84
CA MET A 904 14.00 -21.51 -27.64
C MET A 904 14.07 -20.82 -29.00
N LEU A 905 13.33 -19.73 -29.16
CA LEU A 905 13.48 -18.83 -30.31
C LEU A 905 14.60 -17.84 -29.99
N THR A 906 15.66 -17.82 -30.80
CA THR A 906 16.74 -16.83 -30.68
C THR A 906 16.19 -15.41 -30.88
N PRO A 907 16.95 -14.35 -30.54
CA PRO A 907 16.56 -12.98 -30.89
C PRO A 907 16.28 -12.76 -32.39
N GLN A 908 16.82 -13.62 -33.26
CA GLN A 908 16.60 -13.65 -34.71
C GLN A 908 15.42 -14.55 -35.12
N ASN A 909 14.65 -15.07 -34.16
CA ASN A 909 13.56 -16.04 -34.31
C ASN A 909 13.98 -17.40 -34.91
N GLU A 910 15.25 -17.78 -34.76
CA GLU A 910 15.70 -19.12 -35.12
C GLU A 910 15.26 -20.13 -34.04
N PRO A 911 14.54 -21.20 -34.38
CA PRO A 911 14.09 -22.19 -33.41
C PRO A 911 15.21 -23.17 -33.05
N ILE A 912 15.55 -23.25 -31.76
CA ILE A 912 16.48 -24.24 -31.20
C ILE A 912 15.69 -25.15 -30.26
N GLN A 913 15.66 -26.46 -30.53
CA GLN A 913 14.93 -27.41 -29.70
C GLN A 913 15.62 -27.60 -28.34
N LEU A 914 14.87 -27.43 -27.25
CA LEU A 914 15.38 -27.64 -25.88
C LEU A 914 15.23 -29.09 -25.41
N SER A 915 14.33 -29.86 -26.01
CA SER A 915 14.24 -31.31 -25.78
C SER A 915 15.49 -32.03 -26.32
N PRO A 916 16.01 -33.08 -25.64
CA PRO A 916 15.50 -33.70 -24.42
C PRO A 916 16.01 -33.07 -23.12
N PHE A 917 16.68 -31.91 -23.16
CA PHE A 917 17.30 -31.28 -21.99
C PHE A 917 16.31 -30.52 -21.11
N CYS A 918 15.17 -30.09 -21.67
CA CYS A 918 14.08 -29.50 -20.93
C CYS A 918 12.73 -29.85 -21.56
N LEU A 919 11.76 -30.23 -20.73
CA LEU A 919 10.39 -30.54 -21.13
C LEU A 919 9.40 -29.80 -20.23
N LEU A 920 8.19 -29.55 -20.74
CA LEU A 920 7.06 -29.11 -19.94
C LEU A 920 6.14 -30.31 -19.74
N GLU A 921 5.95 -30.74 -18.51
CA GLU A 921 5.08 -31.87 -18.18
C GLU A 921 4.26 -31.57 -16.92
N ASP A 922 3.09 -32.17 -16.81
CA ASP A 922 2.28 -32.07 -15.59
C ASP A 922 2.92 -32.89 -14.47
N CYS A 923 3.16 -32.25 -13.33
CA CYS A 923 3.75 -32.91 -12.19
C CYS A 923 2.82 -34.02 -11.65
N PRO A 924 3.29 -35.28 -11.51
CA PRO A 924 2.44 -36.36 -11.02
C PRO A 924 2.02 -36.19 -9.55
N THR A 925 2.73 -35.35 -8.80
CA THR A 925 2.44 -35.08 -7.38
C THR A 925 1.48 -33.93 -7.17
N CYS A 926 1.66 -32.82 -7.90
CA CYS A 926 0.89 -31.59 -7.66
C CYS A 926 -0.01 -31.17 -8.84
N LEU A 927 0.01 -31.91 -9.95
CA LEU A 927 -0.80 -31.71 -11.15
C LEU A 927 -0.64 -30.32 -11.79
N ALA A 928 0.46 -29.62 -11.46
CA ALA A 928 0.81 -28.36 -12.07
C ALA A 928 1.84 -28.60 -13.19
N PRO A 929 1.79 -27.84 -14.29
CA PRO A 929 2.81 -27.90 -15.32
C PRO A 929 4.15 -27.40 -14.75
N GLU A 930 5.19 -28.22 -14.90
CA GLU A 930 6.54 -27.93 -14.42
C GLU A 930 7.58 -28.19 -15.52
N LEU A 931 8.67 -27.43 -15.46
CA LEU A 931 9.80 -27.63 -16.37
C LEU A 931 10.75 -28.68 -15.82
N TYR A 932 10.92 -29.78 -16.54
CA TYR A 932 11.74 -30.92 -16.15
C TYR A 932 13.05 -31.02 -16.93
N TYR A 933 14.15 -31.32 -16.26
CA TYR A 933 15.46 -31.58 -16.85
C TYR A 933 16.00 -32.96 -16.44
N PRO A 934 16.83 -33.62 -17.26
CA PRO A 934 17.38 -34.94 -16.95
C PRO A 934 18.42 -34.88 -15.82
N ASP A 935 18.19 -35.63 -14.75
CA ASP A 935 19.12 -35.71 -13.60
C ASP A 935 20.00 -36.97 -13.64
N ARG A 936 19.40 -38.15 -13.87
CA ARG A 936 20.12 -39.43 -14.02
C ARG A 936 19.34 -40.45 -14.85
N LEU A 937 20.04 -41.36 -15.50
CA LEU A 937 19.44 -42.51 -16.18
C LEU A 937 19.41 -43.74 -15.27
N THR A 938 18.32 -44.50 -15.34
CA THR A 938 18.18 -45.82 -14.73
C THR A 938 18.44 -46.91 -15.79
N ALA A 939 18.17 -48.18 -15.47
CA ALA A 939 18.32 -49.28 -16.43
C ALA A 939 17.39 -49.16 -17.64
N SER A 940 16.21 -48.53 -17.49
CA SER A 940 15.18 -48.45 -18.54
C SER A 940 14.48 -47.09 -18.66
N THR A 941 14.64 -46.18 -17.70
CA THR A 941 13.93 -44.89 -17.62
C THR A 941 14.89 -43.74 -17.31
N ALA A 942 14.49 -42.50 -17.55
CA ALA A 942 15.26 -41.31 -17.15
C ALA A 942 14.56 -40.64 -15.97
N LEU A 943 15.28 -40.41 -14.86
CA LEU A 943 14.78 -39.61 -13.75
C LEU A 943 15.00 -38.13 -14.06
N LEU A 944 13.91 -37.40 -14.19
CA LEU A 944 13.86 -35.97 -14.41
C LEU A 944 13.62 -35.25 -13.09
N LYS A 945 14.17 -34.05 -12.97
CA LYS A 945 13.92 -33.13 -11.86
C LYS A 945 13.30 -31.84 -12.36
N SER A 946 12.35 -31.34 -11.59
CA SER A 946 11.68 -30.07 -11.84
C SER A 946 12.60 -28.89 -11.49
N LEU A 947 12.75 -27.94 -12.42
CA LEU A 947 13.39 -26.63 -12.22
C LEU A 947 12.64 -25.77 -11.18
N ASP A 948 11.36 -26.07 -10.97
CA ASP A 948 10.44 -25.25 -10.18
C ASP A 948 10.43 -25.62 -8.70
N ARG A 949 10.14 -26.90 -8.41
CA ARG A 949 9.89 -27.38 -7.04
C ARG A 949 10.78 -28.56 -6.65
N GLY A 950 11.64 -29.02 -7.56
CA GLY A 950 12.51 -30.17 -7.32
C GLY A 950 11.79 -31.53 -7.28
N HIS A 951 10.54 -31.58 -7.73
CA HIS A 951 9.80 -32.83 -7.91
C HIS A 951 10.46 -33.72 -8.96
N GLU A 952 10.29 -35.03 -8.81
CA GLU A 952 10.87 -36.03 -9.70
C GLU A 952 9.80 -36.64 -10.62
N LEU A 953 10.20 -36.97 -11.85
CA LEU A 953 9.37 -37.61 -12.87
C LEU A 953 10.20 -38.64 -13.62
N GLU A 954 9.68 -39.84 -13.88
CA GLU A 954 10.35 -40.83 -14.73
C GLU A 954 9.85 -40.73 -16.18
N SER A 955 10.75 -40.81 -17.17
CA SER A 955 10.39 -40.77 -18.60
C SER A 955 11.20 -41.74 -19.45
N ASP A 956 10.49 -42.64 -20.14
CA ASP A 956 11.04 -43.58 -21.12
C ASP A 956 11.41 -42.87 -22.43
N THR A 957 10.66 -41.82 -22.80
CA THR A 957 10.88 -41.02 -24.00
C THR A 957 12.18 -40.22 -23.91
N VAL A 958 12.44 -39.60 -22.76
CA VAL A 958 13.72 -38.90 -22.52
C VAL A 958 14.86 -39.90 -22.45
N TYR A 959 14.65 -41.05 -21.80
CA TYR A 959 15.64 -42.12 -21.78
C TYR A 959 16.01 -42.56 -23.20
N ALA A 960 15.05 -42.84 -24.07
CA ALA A 960 15.29 -43.23 -25.45
C ALA A 960 16.00 -42.13 -26.26
N SER A 961 15.70 -40.86 -25.99
CA SER A 961 16.31 -39.71 -26.68
C SER A 961 17.74 -39.42 -26.21
N LEU A 962 18.04 -39.65 -24.93
CA LEU A 962 19.37 -39.45 -24.34
C LEU A 962 20.27 -40.70 -24.43
N ARG A 963 19.71 -41.90 -24.58
CA ARG A 963 20.51 -43.14 -24.65
C ARG A 963 21.57 -43.13 -25.76
N PRO A 964 21.31 -42.64 -26.99
CA PRO A 964 22.32 -42.49 -28.03
C PRO A 964 23.45 -41.53 -27.63
N TRP A 965 23.16 -40.58 -26.75
CA TRP A 965 24.14 -39.61 -26.26
C TRP A 965 25.06 -40.20 -25.18
N THR A 966 24.62 -41.24 -24.46
CA THR A 966 25.35 -41.84 -23.33
C THR A 966 26.04 -43.16 -23.64
N GLN A 967 25.82 -43.77 -24.82
CA GLN A 967 26.43 -45.05 -25.24
C GLN A 967 27.63 -44.91 -26.20
N ALA A 968 28.33 -43.76 -26.21
CA ALA A 968 29.55 -43.56 -26.97
C ALA A 968 30.80 -43.76 -26.10
#